data_AF-A0A660TUB1-F1
#
_entry.id   AF-A0A660TUB1-F1
#
_cell.length_a   1.000
_cell.length_b   1.000
_cell.length_c   1.000
_cell.angle_alpha   90.00
_cell.angle_beta   90.00
_cell.angle_gamma   90.00
#
_symmetry.space_group_name_H-M   'P 1'
#
loop_
_entity.id
_entity.type
_entity.pdbx_description
1 polymer ?
#
loop_
_entity_poly.entity_id
_entity_poly.type
_entity_poly.pdbx_seq_one_letter_code
_entity_poly.pdbx_strand_id
1 'polypeptide(L)'
;MVPSYVIYRKEKIMKDRKRILFLSPPVSFSERYGVLWQAGDVQPPLGLAYLAAITRKIGLDTTILDAGVLDWDVKRCVEEIINRAPDFLGITIATMTVMSSSKLAQEVKKHVPHIKVIVGGCHVTALPVRTLQENPSFDFGIIGEGEKTLEELIKALIEEGNLSLVKGIVFRSDGEVVLTSRRERISNLDELPMPAFDLLPSITQHYHTMSQCIKYSNTISLVPSRGCMGRCAFCDRNTFGNIISTHSAGYIVEMMAKLKKDFGIRGIIFEDDNFMLSYPLLSELADLLNKRNLRMPWSALSRIDTITEEKLKVAKTCGCWQIVYGIESGSQKILDLYKKGISIDQIKEAIILTKRQGFYTKGLFMWGNPLETDETIHQTQQLIYSLPLDDISIAFFTPFPGSDLWNDINSFGHFDNNWNKLTCYDLVFIPHGMSGTKLTDTQTKTLKKFYKRPRVLWSYFTRLRSFSQFRRLYNSWRALSKYTKTFQSDGKLLLIADDFGLDSRVNKGVERAFRQGVLTGASLLVNGNSVDDAVLRARRNPSWNIGLHINLTEGQALLPYSEIPSLVNKEGIFKWKIKGLFFAVFFGKVKIDEIKKEIEAQFKKYVDTGLSLTHINGHHQVHVIPKILPIIVSLMKKYKVPYMRYPYEPLCLEYVYGIRHFWRMIDQILFNLICKHSKKVLIENNLNNHYSFRGLFYSGRLNKNKLLSMIDSSSNKPIEIMCHISEEAILPKKGGEEAFNNIYCSPEELSALLDSEVCGEIQKRLVRKFR
;
A
#
# COMPACT_ATOMS: atom_id res chain seq x y z
N MET A 1 9.00 -40.10 -50.36
CA MET A 1 9.41 -40.52 -49.00
C MET A 1 10.57 -39.64 -48.58
N VAL A 2 10.35 -38.75 -47.60
CA VAL A 2 11.46 -38.00 -47.00
C VAL A 2 12.33 -39.01 -46.24
N PRO A 3 13.65 -39.06 -46.45
CA PRO A 3 14.48 -40.08 -45.82
C PRO A 3 14.34 -39.99 -44.30
N SER A 4 14.10 -41.13 -43.65
CA SER A 4 13.99 -41.31 -42.19
C SER A 4 15.16 -40.69 -41.41
N TYR A 5 16.32 -40.49 -42.06
CA TYR A 5 17.48 -39.78 -41.51
C TYR A 5 17.25 -38.27 -41.26
N VAL A 6 16.41 -37.61 -42.06
CA VAL A 6 16.09 -36.17 -41.92
C VAL A 6 15.10 -35.93 -40.77
N ILE A 7 14.20 -36.88 -40.53
CA ILE A 7 13.23 -36.85 -39.43
C ILE A 7 13.95 -37.13 -38.10
N TYR A 8 14.86 -38.12 -38.07
CA TYR A 8 15.66 -38.45 -36.88
C TYR A 8 16.63 -37.33 -36.47
N ARG A 9 17.20 -36.59 -37.43
CA ARG A 9 18.08 -35.43 -37.15
C ARG A 9 17.27 -34.24 -36.62
N LYS A 10 16.06 -34.00 -37.11
CA LYS A 10 15.16 -32.95 -36.58
C LYS A 10 14.71 -33.25 -35.15
N GLU A 11 14.38 -34.51 -34.82
CA GLU A 11 13.98 -34.90 -33.46
C GLU A 11 15.15 -34.88 -32.46
N LYS A 12 16.38 -35.19 -32.89
CA LYS A 12 17.58 -35.08 -32.04
C LYS A 12 18.01 -33.62 -31.82
N ILE A 13 17.92 -32.77 -32.85
CA ILE A 13 18.20 -31.32 -32.74
C ILE A 13 17.20 -30.62 -31.80
N MET A 14 15.97 -31.13 -31.66
CA MET A 14 15.01 -30.60 -30.67
C MET A 14 15.36 -30.98 -29.21
N LYS A 15 16.21 -31.99 -28.98
CA LYS A 15 16.70 -32.36 -27.63
C LYS A 15 17.96 -31.61 -27.20
N ASP A 16 18.70 -30.98 -28.13
CA ASP A 16 19.99 -30.33 -27.88
C ASP A 16 19.91 -28.78 -27.80
N ARG A 17 18.72 -28.18 -27.90
CA ARG A 17 18.58 -26.71 -27.83
C ARG A 17 18.54 -26.26 -26.36
N LYS A 18 19.53 -25.48 -25.93
CA LYS A 18 19.54 -24.84 -24.60
C LYS A 18 18.29 -23.96 -24.41
N ARG A 19 17.71 -24.04 -23.21
CA ARG A 19 16.47 -23.35 -22.83
C ARG A 19 16.76 -22.18 -21.89
N ILE A 20 16.17 -21.03 -22.18
CA ILE A 20 16.17 -19.87 -21.28
C ILE A 20 14.75 -19.43 -20.97
N LEU A 21 14.49 -19.21 -19.69
CA LEU A 21 13.24 -18.64 -19.20
C LEU A 21 13.54 -17.25 -18.65
N PHE A 22 12.86 -16.24 -19.19
CA PHE A 22 12.86 -14.90 -18.61
C PHE A 22 11.66 -14.72 -17.69
N LEU A 23 11.86 -14.09 -16.54
CA LEU A 23 10.85 -13.92 -15.52
C LEU A 23 10.82 -12.49 -14.98
N SER A 24 9.64 -11.88 -15.03
CA SER A 24 9.29 -10.72 -14.21
C SER A 24 8.75 -11.24 -12.86
N PRO A 25 9.34 -10.82 -11.72
CA PRO A 25 9.14 -11.46 -10.42
C PRO A 25 7.73 -11.29 -9.85
N PRO A 26 7.29 -12.21 -8.96
CA PRO A 26 5.98 -12.14 -8.35
C PRO A 26 5.92 -10.95 -7.38
N VAL A 27 5.23 -9.90 -7.81
CA VAL A 27 4.86 -8.74 -6.98
C VAL A 27 3.42 -8.42 -7.28
N SER A 28 2.58 -8.47 -6.24
CA SER A 28 1.17 -8.14 -6.38
C SER A 28 0.99 -6.65 -6.70
N PHE A 29 -0.05 -6.31 -7.45
CA PHE A 29 -0.36 -4.90 -7.70
C PHE A 29 -0.64 -4.12 -6.41
N SER A 30 -1.16 -4.78 -5.37
CA SER A 30 -1.32 -4.19 -4.04
C SER A 30 0.01 -3.86 -3.36
N GLU A 31 1.03 -4.69 -3.52
CA GLU A 31 2.38 -4.38 -3.01
C GLU A 31 3.01 -3.23 -3.80
N ARG A 32 2.81 -3.19 -5.12
CA ARG A 32 3.40 -2.15 -5.99
C ARG A 32 2.74 -0.77 -5.84
N TYR A 33 1.41 -0.74 -5.81
CA TYR A 33 0.62 0.49 -5.89
C TYR A 33 -0.14 0.80 -4.59
N GLY A 34 0.00 -0.03 -3.55
CA GLY A 34 -0.76 0.09 -2.32
C GLY A 34 -2.26 0.12 -2.59
N VAL A 35 -2.96 1.02 -1.92
CA VAL A 35 -4.42 1.18 -2.08
C VAL A 35 -4.84 1.78 -3.43
N LEU A 36 -3.89 2.21 -4.28
CA LEU A 36 -4.12 2.65 -5.65
C LEU A 36 -4.05 1.53 -6.68
N TRP A 37 -3.85 0.28 -6.29
CA TRP A 37 -3.64 -0.83 -7.25
C TRP A 37 -4.73 -0.97 -8.33
N GLN A 38 -5.99 -0.67 -8.00
CA GLN A 38 -7.10 -0.70 -8.98
C GLN A 38 -7.01 0.39 -10.07
N ALA A 39 -6.15 1.37 -9.86
CA ALA A 39 -5.89 2.50 -10.75
C ALA A 39 -4.48 2.46 -11.38
N GLY A 40 -3.66 1.47 -11.00
CA GLY A 40 -2.28 1.33 -11.44
C GLY A 40 -2.14 1.04 -12.93
N ASP A 41 -0.91 1.20 -13.42
CA ASP A 41 -0.52 0.77 -14.76
C ASP A 41 -0.05 -0.69 -14.71
N VAL A 42 -0.26 -1.42 -15.79
CA VAL A 42 0.29 -2.76 -15.99
C VAL A 42 0.97 -2.79 -17.34
N GLN A 43 2.29 -2.64 -17.31
CA GLN A 43 3.14 -2.50 -18.49
C GLN A 43 3.87 -3.81 -18.81
N PRO A 44 4.06 -4.15 -20.09
CA PRO A 44 4.86 -5.30 -20.48
C PRO A 44 6.34 -5.10 -20.10
N PRO A 45 7.05 -6.18 -19.71
CA PRO A 45 8.48 -6.13 -19.44
C PRO A 45 9.26 -6.06 -20.77
N LEU A 46 9.24 -4.90 -21.44
CA LEU A 46 9.84 -4.72 -22.78
C LEU A 46 11.32 -5.10 -22.83
N GLY A 47 12.07 -4.86 -21.75
CA GLY A 47 13.47 -5.31 -21.65
C GLY A 47 13.59 -6.83 -21.82
N LEU A 48 12.72 -7.61 -21.15
CA LEU A 48 12.69 -9.07 -21.32
C LEU A 48 12.26 -9.47 -22.73
N ALA A 49 11.36 -8.73 -23.37
CA ALA A 49 10.96 -8.99 -24.76
C ALA A 49 12.11 -8.76 -25.76
N TYR A 50 12.97 -7.76 -25.54
CA TYR A 50 14.21 -7.57 -26.32
C TYR A 50 15.21 -8.69 -26.06
N LEU A 51 15.49 -9.01 -24.79
CA LEU A 51 16.41 -10.10 -24.44
C LEU A 51 15.95 -11.44 -25.03
N ALA A 52 14.65 -11.71 -25.00
CA ALA A 52 14.07 -12.90 -25.58
C ALA A 52 14.21 -12.96 -27.11
N ALA A 53 14.08 -11.81 -27.79
CA ALA A 53 14.33 -11.74 -29.23
C ALA A 53 15.80 -12.02 -29.57
N ILE A 54 16.74 -11.52 -28.75
CA ILE A 54 18.18 -11.79 -28.88
C ILE A 54 18.48 -13.28 -28.66
N THR A 55 18.00 -13.89 -27.57
CA THR A 55 18.28 -15.30 -27.27
C THR A 55 17.65 -16.24 -28.29
N ARG A 56 16.47 -15.89 -28.81
CA ARG A 56 15.84 -16.61 -29.94
C ARG A 56 16.70 -16.55 -31.20
N LYS A 57 17.28 -15.38 -31.51
CA LYS A 57 18.16 -15.15 -32.68
C LYS A 57 19.43 -16.01 -32.62
N ILE A 58 20.03 -16.17 -31.44
CA ILE A 58 21.21 -17.03 -31.24
C ILE A 58 20.85 -18.51 -31.02
N GLY A 59 19.58 -18.89 -31.22
CA GLY A 59 19.20 -20.30 -31.27
C GLY A 59 18.85 -20.91 -29.92
N LEU A 60 18.47 -20.16 -28.88
CA LEU A 60 17.92 -20.74 -27.63
C LEU A 60 16.40 -20.90 -27.69
N ASP A 61 15.88 -21.95 -27.07
CA ASP A 61 14.45 -22.08 -26.81
C ASP A 61 14.08 -21.13 -25.67
N THR A 62 13.24 -20.14 -25.96
CA THR A 62 13.09 -18.94 -25.13
C THR A 62 11.63 -18.75 -24.73
N THR A 63 11.40 -18.55 -23.44
CA THR A 63 10.07 -18.27 -22.87
C THR A 63 10.11 -17.03 -21.98
N ILE A 64 8.97 -16.33 -21.86
CA ILE A 64 8.80 -15.22 -20.92
C ILE A 64 7.64 -15.56 -19.98
N LEU A 65 7.85 -15.33 -18.69
CA LEU A 65 6.84 -15.35 -17.64
C LEU A 65 6.74 -13.98 -16.98
N ASP A 66 5.51 -13.52 -16.77
CA ASP A 66 5.24 -12.28 -16.03
C ASP A 66 4.39 -12.57 -14.81
N ALA A 67 5.05 -12.92 -13.71
CA ALA A 67 4.38 -13.44 -12.52
C ALA A 67 3.43 -12.41 -11.89
N GLY A 68 3.80 -11.13 -11.88
CA GLY A 68 2.94 -10.07 -11.34
C GLY A 68 1.62 -9.92 -12.10
N VAL A 69 1.64 -10.07 -13.43
CA VAL A 69 0.43 -9.93 -14.27
C VAL A 69 -0.40 -11.21 -14.34
N LEU A 70 0.24 -12.36 -14.15
CA LEU A 70 -0.42 -13.65 -14.05
C LEU A 70 -0.98 -13.93 -12.64
N ASP A 71 -0.74 -13.03 -11.68
CA ASP A 71 -1.10 -13.17 -10.26
C ASP A 71 -0.53 -14.45 -9.64
N TRP A 72 0.72 -14.75 -9.97
CA TRP A 72 1.43 -15.93 -9.48
C TRP A 72 2.22 -15.62 -8.22
N ASP A 73 2.17 -16.54 -7.27
CA ASP A 73 3.06 -16.53 -6.11
C ASP A 73 4.38 -17.25 -6.43
N VAL A 74 5.31 -17.20 -5.47
CA VAL A 74 6.63 -17.86 -5.60
C VAL A 74 6.48 -19.35 -5.88
N LYS A 75 5.53 -20.03 -5.22
CA LYS A 75 5.32 -21.46 -5.38
C LYS A 75 4.92 -21.80 -6.81
N ARG A 76 3.96 -21.07 -7.37
CA ARG A 76 3.52 -21.27 -8.75
C ARG A 76 4.63 -20.98 -9.74
N CYS A 77 5.43 -19.94 -9.53
CA CYS A 77 6.61 -19.67 -10.35
C CYS A 77 7.59 -20.85 -10.33
N VAL A 78 7.88 -21.42 -9.16
CA VAL A 78 8.80 -22.57 -9.01
C VAL A 78 8.27 -23.79 -9.76
N GLU A 79 7.00 -24.14 -9.60
CA GLU A 79 6.35 -25.24 -10.36
C GLU A 79 6.51 -25.05 -11.87
N GLU A 80 6.24 -23.84 -12.35
CA GLU A 80 6.31 -23.49 -13.77
C GLU A 80 7.73 -23.47 -14.33
N ILE A 81 8.72 -23.14 -13.50
CA ILE A 81 10.15 -23.22 -13.86
C ILE A 81 10.58 -24.68 -13.93
N ILE A 82 10.23 -25.51 -12.94
CA ILE A 82 10.56 -26.95 -12.94
C ILE A 82 9.95 -27.63 -14.16
N ASN A 83 8.68 -27.36 -14.47
CA ASN A 83 7.97 -27.98 -15.60
C ASN A 83 8.60 -27.62 -16.95
N ARG A 84 9.08 -26.39 -17.12
CA ARG A 84 9.77 -25.97 -18.35
C ARG A 84 11.23 -26.45 -18.41
N ALA A 85 11.81 -26.79 -17.26
CA ALA A 85 13.18 -27.25 -17.07
C ALA A 85 14.23 -26.41 -17.84
N PRO A 86 14.28 -25.08 -17.66
CA PRO A 86 15.25 -24.24 -18.37
C PRO A 86 16.68 -24.48 -17.88
N ASP A 87 17.67 -24.31 -18.77
CA ASP A 87 19.10 -24.29 -18.42
C ASP A 87 19.48 -22.96 -17.74
N PHE A 88 18.87 -21.87 -18.20
CA PHE A 88 19.11 -20.50 -17.72
C PHE A 88 17.81 -19.86 -17.24
N LEU A 89 17.85 -19.22 -16.07
CA LEU A 89 16.77 -18.40 -15.54
C LEU A 89 17.19 -16.93 -15.52
N GLY A 90 16.64 -16.14 -16.43
CA GLY A 90 16.83 -14.69 -16.49
C GLY A 90 15.77 -13.97 -15.65
N ILE A 91 16.15 -13.21 -14.61
CA ILE A 91 15.21 -12.46 -13.78
C ILE A 91 15.50 -10.96 -13.92
N THR A 92 14.49 -10.17 -14.28
CA THR A 92 14.59 -8.70 -14.20
C THR A 92 14.32 -8.25 -12.77
N ILE A 93 15.25 -7.48 -12.20
CA ILE A 93 15.17 -6.99 -10.82
C ILE A 93 15.20 -5.46 -10.77
N ALA A 94 14.20 -4.91 -10.10
CA ALA A 94 14.16 -3.53 -9.65
C ALA A 94 14.38 -3.51 -8.13
N THR A 95 14.60 -2.33 -7.55
CA THR A 95 14.93 -2.23 -6.12
C THR A 95 13.89 -2.86 -5.21
N MET A 96 12.59 -2.69 -5.48
CA MET A 96 11.53 -3.34 -4.70
C MET A 96 11.43 -4.85 -4.88
N THR A 97 11.96 -5.40 -5.98
CA THR A 97 11.78 -6.82 -6.33
C THR A 97 13.01 -7.67 -6.06
N VAL A 98 14.14 -7.07 -5.64
CA VAL A 98 15.39 -7.81 -5.38
C VAL A 98 15.19 -8.90 -4.33
N MET A 99 14.47 -8.61 -3.25
CA MET A 99 14.26 -9.56 -2.15
C MET A 99 13.31 -10.70 -2.53
N SER A 100 12.21 -10.41 -3.25
CA SER A 100 11.29 -11.45 -3.73
C SER A 100 11.94 -12.33 -4.79
N SER A 101 12.74 -11.73 -5.68
CA SER A 101 13.54 -12.44 -6.69
C SER A 101 14.60 -13.34 -6.06
N SER A 102 15.24 -12.90 -4.98
CA SER A 102 16.21 -13.69 -4.22
C SER A 102 15.56 -14.91 -3.58
N LYS A 103 14.41 -14.73 -2.92
CA LYS A 103 13.61 -15.84 -2.37
C LYS A 103 13.19 -16.84 -3.45
N LEU A 104 12.75 -16.34 -4.61
CA LEU A 104 12.41 -17.18 -5.75
C LEU A 104 13.61 -17.98 -6.24
N ALA A 105 14.76 -17.33 -6.46
CA ALA A 105 15.99 -18.00 -6.90
C ALA A 105 16.48 -19.05 -5.89
N GLN A 106 16.40 -18.75 -4.58
CA GLN A 106 16.71 -19.70 -3.52
C GLN A 106 15.81 -20.94 -3.59
N GLU A 107 14.51 -20.75 -3.73
CA GLU A 107 13.56 -21.86 -3.79
C GLU A 107 13.76 -22.69 -5.06
N VAL A 108 13.93 -22.05 -6.22
CA VAL A 108 14.23 -22.74 -7.49
C VAL A 108 15.48 -23.61 -7.35
N LYS A 109 16.56 -23.09 -6.75
CA LYS A 109 17.82 -23.84 -6.59
C LYS A 109 17.73 -25.03 -5.63
N LYS A 110 16.75 -25.07 -4.72
CA LYS A 110 16.50 -26.28 -3.90
C LYS A 110 16.01 -27.45 -4.75
N HIS A 111 15.24 -27.17 -5.81
CA HIS A 111 14.66 -28.20 -6.70
C HIS A 111 15.51 -28.43 -7.95
N VAL A 112 16.19 -27.39 -8.44
CA VAL A 112 17.04 -27.44 -9.64
C VAL A 112 18.41 -26.80 -9.34
N PRO A 113 19.32 -27.50 -8.62
CA PRO A 113 20.58 -26.91 -8.14
C PRO A 113 21.53 -26.43 -9.24
N HIS A 114 21.45 -27.02 -10.44
CA HIS A 114 22.35 -26.73 -11.56
C HIS A 114 21.92 -25.55 -12.42
N ILE A 115 20.71 -25.02 -12.23
CA ILE A 115 20.20 -23.90 -13.03
C ILE A 115 21.09 -22.67 -12.84
N LYS A 116 21.40 -21.97 -13.94
CA LYS A 116 22.15 -20.71 -13.89
C LYS A 116 21.17 -19.55 -13.78
N VAL A 117 21.17 -18.87 -12.64
CA VAL A 117 20.32 -17.71 -12.38
C VAL A 117 21.05 -16.44 -12.77
N ILE A 118 20.54 -15.76 -13.79
CA ILE A 118 21.08 -14.52 -14.35
C ILE A 118 20.11 -13.39 -13.97
N VAL A 119 20.59 -12.38 -13.25
CA VAL A 119 19.79 -11.20 -12.90
C VAL A 119 20.21 -10.00 -13.73
N GLY A 120 19.26 -9.14 -14.08
CA GLY A 120 19.50 -7.88 -14.79
C GLY A 120 18.54 -6.80 -14.32
N GLY A 121 18.75 -5.55 -14.74
CA GLY A 121 17.87 -4.42 -14.39
C GLY A 121 18.56 -3.34 -13.58
N CYS A 122 17.80 -2.32 -13.17
CA CYS A 122 18.36 -1.10 -12.59
C CYS A 122 19.03 -1.34 -11.23
N HIS A 123 18.54 -2.27 -10.41
CA HIS A 123 19.09 -2.50 -9.07
C HIS A 123 20.50 -3.10 -9.12
N VAL A 124 20.70 -4.19 -9.87
CA VAL A 124 22.04 -4.78 -10.05
C VAL A 124 22.98 -3.85 -10.79
N THR A 125 22.45 -2.99 -11.66
CA THR A 125 23.28 -1.97 -12.33
C THR A 125 23.78 -0.91 -11.35
N ALA A 126 22.94 -0.47 -10.41
CA ALA A 126 23.30 0.52 -9.40
C ALA A 126 24.22 -0.04 -8.31
N LEU A 127 24.02 -1.30 -7.90
CA LEU A 127 24.75 -1.93 -6.78
C LEU A 127 25.25 -3.33 -7.15
N PRO A 128 26.13 -3.50 -8.15
CA PRO A 128 26.44 -4.81 -8.73
C PRO A 128 27.07 -5.79 -7.74
N VAL A 129 28.17 -5.39 -7.10
CA VAL A 129 28.91 -6.25 -6.16
C VAL A 129 28.05 -6.58 -4.94
N ARG A 130 27.42 -5.55 -4.35
CA ARG A 130 26.54 -5.70 -3.19
C ARG A 130 25.34 -6.61 -3.48
N THR A 131 24.71 -6.47 -4.64
CA THR A 131 23.56 -7.31 -5.05
C THR A 131 23.94 -8.78 -5.02
N LEU A 132 25.09 -9.17 -5.57
CA LEU A 132 25.52 -10.56 -5.54
C LEU A 132 25.99 -11.00 -4.14
N GLN A 133 26.71 -10.16 -3.40
CA GLN A 133 27.12 -10.50 -2.02
C GLN A 133 25.93 -10.79 -1.11
N GLU A 134 24.87 -9.98 -1.17
CA GLU A 134 23.66 -10.14 -0.34
C GLU A 134 22.75 -11.28 -0.82
N ASN A 135 22.93 -11.80 -2.05
CA ASN A 135 22.02 -12.78 -2.66
C ASN A 135 22.79 -13.96 -3.29
N PRO A 136 23.19 -14.97 -2.50
CA PRO A 136 24.01 -16.09 -2.95
C PRO A 136 23.40 -16.94 -4.08
N SER A 137 22.07 -16.92 -4.23
CA SER A 137 21.38 -17.71 -5.25
C SER A 137 21.43 -17.12 -6.66
N PHE A 138 21.82 -15.86 -6.83
CA PHE A 138 22.06 -15.27 -8.16
C PHE A 138 23.47 -15.62 -8.63
N ASP A 139 23.64 -16.29 -9.77
CA ASP A 139 24.97 -16.68 -10.27
C ASP A 139 25.67 -15.53 -11.01
N PHE A 140 24.91 -14.82 -11.83
CA PHE A 140 25.39 -13.74 -12.69
C PHE A 140 24.49 -12.51 -12.58
N GLY A 141 25.08 -11.33 -12.62
CA GLY A 141 24.40 -10.04 -12.76
C GLY A 141 24.84 -9.34 -14.03
N ILE A 142 23.88 -8.86 -14.83
CA ILE A 142 24.12 -8.05 -16.03
C ILE A 142 23.95 -6.57 -15.69
N ILE A 143 24.95 -5.76 -16.05
CA ILE A 143 25.06 -4.35 -15.68
C ILE A 143 24.83 -3.48 -16.92
N GLY A 144 23.90 -2.53 -16.82
CA GLY A 144 23.54 -1.63 -17.91
C GLY A 144 22.65 -2.29 -18.95
N GLU A 145 22.94 -2.07 -20.24
CA GLU A 145 22.18 -2.64 -21.35
C GLU A 145 22.52 -4.13 -21.53
N GLY A 146 21.48 -4.97 -21.52
CA GLY A 146 21.65 -6.41 -21.40
C GLY A 146 21.78 -7.18 -22.72
N GLU A 147 21.44 -6.58 -23.86
CA GLU A 147 21.27 -7.32 -25.12
C GLU A 147 22.57 -7.97 -25.60
N LYS A 148 23.63 -7.18 -25.80
CA LYS A 148 24.94 -7.71 -26.23
C LYS A 148 25.63 -8.51 -25.12
N THR A 149 25.52 -8.03 -23.88
CA THR A 149 26.13 -8.70 -22.70
C THR A 149 25.55 -10.10 -22.48
N LEU A 150 24.24 -10.26 -22.58
CA LEU A 150 23.59 -11.55 -22.41
C LEU A 150 23.98 -12.53 -23.52
N GLU A 151 24.04 -12.06 -24.77
CA GLU A 151 24.49 -12.89 -25.89
C GLU A 151 25.90 -13.45 -25.64
N GLU A 152 26.85 -12.59 -25.25
CA GLU A 152 28.23 -13.00 -24.96
C GLU A 152 28.33 -13.90 -23.73
N LEU A 153 27.57 -13.60 -22.66
CA LEU A 153 27.51 -14.43 -21.46
C LEU A 153 26.98 -15.83 -21.78
N ILE A 154 25.88 -15.93 -22.53
CA ILE A 154 25.29 -17.23 -22.88
C ILE A 154 26.26 -18.04 -23.75
N LYS A 155 26.93 -17.41 -24.73
CA LYS A 155 27.98 -18.07 -25.53
C LYS A 155 29.11 -18.60 -24.65
N ALA A 156 29.65 -17.77 -23.76
CA ALA A 156 30.71 -18.17 -22.83
C ALA A 156 30.27 -19.32 -21.91
N LEU A 157 29.01 -19.34 -21.45
CA LEU A 157 28.48 -20.41 -20.61
C LEU A 157 28.25 -21.72 -21.36
N ILE A 158 27.92 -21.67 -22.66
CA ILE A 158 27.72 -22.85 -23.49
C ILE A 158 29.05 -23.44 -23.97
N GLU A 159 30.01 -22.57 -24.31
CA GLU A 159 31.32 -22.94 -24.86
C GLU A 159 32.40 -23.14 -23.78
N GLU A 160 32.04 -22.99 -22.49
CA GLU A 160 32.98 -23.01 -21.36
C GLU A 160 34.13 -21.99 -21.51
N GLY A 161 33.81 -20.83 -22.08
CA GLY A 161 34.73 -19.73 -22.31
C GLY A 161 35.08 -18.93 -21.05
N ASN A 162 36.09 -18.06 -21.17
CA ASN A 162 36.53 -17.21 -20.07
C ASN A 162 35.54 -16.07 -19.78
N LEU A 163 34.83 -16.17 -18.66
CA LEU A 163 33.84 -15.19 -18.19
C LEU A 163 34.43 -13.80 -17.92
N SER A 164 35.72 -13.70 -17.58
CA SER A 164 36.38 -12.40 -17.34
C SER A 164 36.48 -11.52 -18.58
N LEU A 165 36.31 -12.10 -19.79
CA LEU A 165 36.30 -11.37 -21.06
C LEU A 165 34.92 -10.79 -21.39
N VAL A 166 33.85 -11.25 -20.73
CA VAL A 166 32.49 -10.75 -20.96
C VAL A 166 32.36 -9.40 -20.26
N LYS A 167 32.26 -8.30 -21.03
CA LYS A 167 32.07 -6.97 -20.47
C LYS A 167 30.66 -6.80 -19.90
N GLY A 168 30.56 -6.10 -18.77
CA GLY A 168 29.30 -5.68 -18.15
C GLY A 168 28.62 -6.73 -17.29
N ILE A 169 29.39 -7.64 -16.68
CA ILE A 169 28.84 -8.65 -15.75
C ILE A 169 29.48 -8.56 -14.38
N VAL A 170 28.73 -9.03 -13.39
CA VAL A 170 29.23 -9.39 -12.06
C VAL A 170 28.88 -10.85 -11.80
N PHE A 171 29.81 -11.64 -11.29
CA PHE A 171 29.62 -13.08 -11.09
C PHE A 171 30.45 -13.60 -9.92
N ARG A 172 30.30 -14.87 -9.55
CA ARG A 172 31.15 -15.51 -8.55
C ARG A 172 32.18 -16.45 -9.19
N SER A 173 33.43 -16.31 -8.77
CA SER A 173 34.54 -17.22 -9.07
C SER A 173 35.27 -17.53 -7.76
N ASP A 174 35.47 -18.81 -7.46
CA ASP A 174 36.28 -19.25 -6.31
C ASP A 174 35.85 -18.65 -4.95
N GLY A 175 34.54 -18.43 -4.78
CA GLY A 175 33.96 -17.83 -3.58
C GLY A 175 33.93 -16.30 -3.56
N GLU A 176 34.62 -15.64 -4.49
CA GLU A 176 34.71 -14.19 -4.59
C GLU A 176 33.76 -13.60 -5.64
N VAL A 177 33.27 -12.38 -5.39
CA VAL A 177 32.42 -11.66 -6.36
C VAL A 177 33.31 -10.82 -7.28
N VAL A 178 33.33 -11.19 -8.56
CA VAL A 178 34.15 -10.58 -9.61
C VAL A 178 33.29 -9.65 -10.45
N LEU A 179 33.73 -8.41 -10.63
CA LEU A 179 33.11 -7.40 -11.51
C LEU A 179 33.99 -7.19 -12.75
N THR A 180 33.44 -7.39 -13.95
CA THR A 180 34.16 -7.13 -15.20
C THR A 180 34.07 -5.67 -15.62
N SER A 181 34.85 -5.29 -16.64
CA SER A 181 34.83 -3.94 -17.19
C SER A 181 33.45 -3.56 -17.73
N ARG A 182 33.08 -2.29 -17.57
CA ARG A 182 31.78 -1.77 -18.04
C ARG A 182 31.69 -1.86 -19.56
N ARG A 183 30.53 -2.26 -20.07
CA ARG A 183 30.22 -2.28 -21.51
C ARG A 183 29.83 -0.89 -22.02
N GLU A 184 30.24 -0.59 -23.25
CA GLU A 184 29.82 0.59 -23.99
C GLU A 184 28.33 0.52 -24.35
N ARG A 185 27.63 1.66 -24.30
CA ARG A 185 26.21 1.71 -24.63
C ARG A 185 25.93 1.42 -26.11
N ILE A 186 24.74 0.92 -26.38
CA ILE A 186 24.27 0.69 -27.75
C ILE A 186 23.97 2.06 -28.38
N SER A 187 24.75 2.46 -29.38
CA SER A 187 24.61 3.74 -30.06
C SER A 187 23.43 3.74 -31.04
N ASN A 188 23.30 2.67 -31.84
CA ASN A 188 22.21 2.49 -32.78
C ASN A 188 21.26 1.39 -32.30
N LEU A 189 20.05 1.77 -31.87
CA LEU A 189 19.08 0.81 -31.37
C LEU A 189 18.49 -0.06 -32.49
N ASP A 190 18.54 0.37 -33.75
CA ASP A 190 18.01 -0.43 -34.88
C ASP A 190 18.80 -1.73 -35.13
N GLU A 191 19.98 -1.89 -34.53
CA GLU A 191 20.69 -3.18 -34.48
C GLU A 191 19.92 -4.26 -33.70
N LEU A 192 18.99 -3.84 -32.84
CA LEU A 192 18.20 -4.75 -32.01
C LEU A 192 17.05 -5.37 -32.80
N PRO A 193 16.80 -6.68 -32.63
CA PRO A 193 15.66 -7.33 -33.25
C PRO A 193 14.34 -6.80 -32.67
N MET A 194 13.26 -6.90 -33.45
CA MET A 194 11.92 -6.58 -32.97
C MET A 194 11.63 -7.35 -31.67
N PRO A 195 11.08 -6.71 -30.62
CA PRO A 195 10.78 -7.40 -29.38
C PRO A 195 9.91 -8.64 -29.60
N ALA A 196 10.16 -9.70 -28.84
CA ALA A 196 9.41 -10.96 -28.90
C ALA A 196 8.03 -10.81 -28.21
N PHE A 197 7.19 -9.89 -28.73
CA PHE A 197 5.84 -9.62 -28.23
C PHE A 197 4.95 -10.88 -28.20
N ASP A 198 5.24 -11.85 -29.07
CA ASP A 198 4.54 -13.13 -29.15
C ASP A 198 4.77 -14.04 -27.92
N LEU A 199 5.83 -13.80 -27.13
CA LEU A 199 6.11 -14.55 -25.91
C LEU A 199 5.48 -13.94 -24.66
N LEU A 200 4.96 -12.72 -24.74
CA LEU A 200 4.30 -12.09 -23.61
C LEU A 200 2.93 -12.75 -23.36
N PRO A 201 2.46 -12.79 -22.10
CA PRO A 201 1.05 -13.06 -21.82
C PRO A 201 0.13 -12.22 -22.70
N SER A 202 -1.02 -12.78 -23.07
CA SER A 202 -1.96 -12.18 -24.04
C SER A 202 -2.12 -10.67 -23.84
N ILE A 203 -1.54 -9.89 -24.75
CA ILE A 203 -1.21 -8.49 -24.45
C ILE A 203 -2.44 -7.67 -24.07
N THR A 204 -3.53 -7.85 -24.81
CA THR A 204 -4.78 -7.11 -24.62
C THR A 204 -5.60 -7.57 -23.42
N GLN A 205 -5.31 -8.75 -22.86
CA GLN A 205 -5.99 -9.29 -21.69
C GLN A 205 -5.27 -8.90 -20.39
N HIS A 206 -3.94 -8.87 -20.44
CA HIS A 206 -3.09 -8.80 -19.26
C HIS A 206 -2.52 -7.41 -19.01
N TYR A 207 -2.16 -6.67 -20.06
CA TYR A 207 -1.55 -5.34 -19.93
C TYR A 207 -2.57 -4.22 -20.13
N HIS A 208 -2.49 -3.21 -19.28
CA HIS A 208 -3.36 -2.04 -19.36
C HIS A 208 -2.74 -0.80 -18.72
N THR A 209 -2.76 0.31 -19.44
CA THR A 209 -2.40 1.64 -18.91
C THR A 209 -3.36 2.14 -17.85
N MET A 210 -2.94 3.06 -16.97
CA MET A 210 -3.81 3.83 -16.08
C MET A 210 -4.98 4.49 -16.83
N SER A 211 -6.12 4.67 -16.16
CA SER A 211 -7.33 5.31 -16.73
C SER A 211 -7.09 6.73 -17.25
N GLN A 212 -6.04 7.38 -16.75
CA GLN A 212 -5.70 8.77 -17.03
C GLN A 212 -4.96 8.98 -18.36
N CYS A 213 -4.28 7.93 -18.83
CA CYS A 213 -3.49 7.92 -20.07
C CYS A 213 -4.21 7.14 -21.19
N ILE A 214 -5.52 6.95 -21.06
CA ILE A 214 -6.33 6.21 -22.04
C ILE A 214 -7.16 7.16 -22.88
N LYS A 215 -6.91 7.10 -24.19
CA LYS A 215 -7.82 7.62 -25.21
C LYS A 215 -8.65 6.51 -25.88
N TYR A 216 -8.08 5.30 -26.02
CA TYR A 216 -8.72 4.13 -26.64
C TYR A 216 -8.48 2.85 -25.82
N SER A 217 -9.33 1.83 -25.99
CA SER A 217 -9.06 0.48 -25.46
C SER A 217 -7.85 -0.15 -26.16
N ASN A 218 -7.14 -1.04 -25.46
CA ASN A 218 -5.95 -1.75 -25.97
C ASN A 218 -4.79 -0.80 -26.30
N THR A 219 -4.31 -0.09 -25.28
CA THR A 219 -3.11 0.75 -25.34
C THR A 219 -1.96 0.05 -24.62
N ILE A 220 -0.76 0.09 -25.20
CA ILE A 220 0.46 -0.51 -24.66
C ILE A 220 1.58 0.55 -24.57
N SER A 221 2.54 0.36 -23.66
CA SER A 221 3.74 1.18 -23.60
C SER A 221 4.81 0.72 -24.59
N LEU A 222 5.62 1.66 -25.07
CA LEU A 222 6.82 1.47 -25.89
C LEU A 222 7.95 2.39 -25.38
N VAL A 223 9.20 1.96 -25.57
CA VAL A 223 10.41 2.72 -25.23
C VAL A 223 11.36 2.70 -26.43
N PRO A 224 11.10 3.53 -27.47
CA PRO A 224 11.94 3.61 -28.66
C PRO A 224 13.28 4.33 -28.47
N SER A 225 13.50 5.00 -27.35
CA SER A 225 14.75 5.68 -27.00
C SER A 225 15.20 5.39 -25.57
N ARG A 226 16.51 5.47 -25.34
CA ARG A 226 17.17 5.15 -24.06
C ARG A 226 18.09 6.27 -23.61
N GLY A 227 17.96 6.65 -22.35
CA GLY A 227 18.75 7.69 -21.69
C GLY A 227 18.10 9.07 -21.76
N CYS A 228 18.68 10.02 -21.03
CA CYS A 228 18.16 11.39 -20.95
C CYS A 228 19.31 12.39 -20.84
N MET A 229 19.26 13.53 -21.55
CA MET A 229 20.29 14.58 -21.40
C MET A 229 20.23 15.31 -20.05
N GLY A 230 19.16 15.09 -19.27
CA GLY A 230 18.99 15.68 -17.94
C GLY A 230 20.00 15.14 -16.93
N ARG A 231 20.40 15.98 -15.97
CA ARG A 231 21.31 15.61 -14.87
C ARG A 231 20.60 15.65 -13.51
N CYS A 232 19.35 15.21 -13.49
CA CYS A 232 18.50 15.31 -12.30
C CYS A 232 19.10 14.50 -11.15
N ALA A 233 19.30 15.14 -10.00
CA ALA A 233 20.02 14.55 -8.87
C ALA A 233 19.30 13.35 -8.22
N PHE A 234 18.00 13.21 -8.45
CA PHE A 234 17.17 12.13 -7.93
C PHE A 234 17.00 10.93 -8.89
N CYS A 235 17.38 11.06 -10.18
CA CYS A 235 17.23 10.00 -11.16
C CYS A 235 18.38 9.00 -11.09
N ASP A 236 18.09 7.69 -11.24
CA ASP A 236 19.13 6.70 -11.54
C ASP A 236 19.64 6.91 -12.98
N ARG A 237 20.95 7.10 -13.10
CA ARG A 237 21.63 7.32 -14.38
C ARG A 237 22.66 6.22 -14.68
N ASN A 238 22.71 5.15 -13.88
CA ASN A 238 23.70 4.09 -14.10
C ASN A 238 23.33 3.18 -15.26
N THR A 239 22.03 2.99 -15.52
CA THR A 239 21.55 2.11 -16.58
C THR A 239 21.73 2.72 -17.97
N PHE A 240 21.10 3.86 -18.22
CA PHE A 240 21.14 4.51 -19.53
C PHE A 240 21.98 5.79 -19.55
N GLY A 241 22.46 6.34 -18.43
CA GLY A 241 23.30 7.54 -18.44
C GLY A 241 22.69 8.75 -19.14
N ASN A 242 23.56 9.62 -19.67
CA ASN A 242 23.19 10.99 -20.07
C ASN A 242 23.16 11.24 -21.59
N ILE A 243 23.36 10.19 -22.38
CA ILE A 243 23.35 10.25 -23.85
C ILE A 243 22.06 9.59 -24.31
N ILE A 244 21.53 10.00 -25.45
CA ILE A 244 20.29 9.42 -25.98
C ILE A 244 20.62 8.58 -27.19
N SER A 245 20.16 7.34 -27.16
CA SER A 245 20.13 6.45 -28.32
C SER A 245 18.66 6.25 -28.69
N THR A 246 18.33 6.26 -29.98
CA THR A 246 16.95 6.12 -30.46
C THR A 246 16.87 5.09 -31.57
N HIS A 247 15.74 4.40 -31.66
CA HIS A 247 15.32 3.73 -32.88
C HIS A 247 15.01 4.77 -33.97
N SER A 248 15.15 4.38 -35.24
CA SER A 248 14.70 5.21 -36.35
C SER A 248 13.17 5.33 -36.38
N ALA A 249 12.65 6.39 -37.00
CA ALA A 249 11.21 6.53 -37.20
C ALA A 249 10.62 5.34 -37.98
N GLY A 250 11.38 4.80 -38.95
CA GLY A 250 11.01 3.59 -39.69
C GLY A 250 10.78 2.38 -38.78
N TYR A 251 11.73 2.11 -37.88
CA TYR A 251 11.61 1.00 -36.92
C TYR A 251 10.41 1.18 -35.99
N ILE A 252 10.18 2.39 -35.48
CA ILE A 252 9.04 2.71 -34.62
C ILE A 252 7.71 2.45 -35.35
N VAL A 253 7.59 2.91 -36.60
CA VAL A 253 6.39 2.72 -37.42
C VAL A 253 6.13 1.24 -37.71
N GLU A 254 7.18 0.46 -37.98
CA GLU A 254 7.04 -0.99 -38.16
C GLU A 254 6.58 -1.69 -36.88
N MET A 255 7.14 -1.30 -35.73
CA MET A 255 6.72 -1.83 -34.43
C MET A 255 5.24 -1.52 -34.15
N MET A 256 4.81 -0.27 -34.39
CA MET A 256 3.42 0.13 -34.25
C MET A 256 2.49 -0.64 -35.21
N ALA A 257 2.90 -0.80 -36.48
CA ALA A 257 2.14 -1.55 -37.48
C ALA A 257 1.97 -3.02 -37.08
N LYS A 258 3.04 -3.65 -36.60
CA LYS A 258 3.03 -5.03 -36.10
C LYS A 258 2.09 -5.19 -34.90
N LEU A 259 2.20 -4.31 -33.90
CA LEU A 259 1.33 -4.33 -32.71
C LEU A 259 -0.15 -4.17 -33.06
N LYS A 260 -0.46 -3.30 -34.03
CA LYS A 260 -1.82 -3.13 -34.52
C LYS A 260 -2.34 -4.37 -35.24
N LYS A 261 -1.54 -4.93 -36.15
CA LYS A 261 -1.93 -6.06 -37.00
C LYS A 261 -2.03 -7.36 -36.22
N ASP A 262 -1.02 -7.69 -35.44
CA ASP A 262 -0.84 -9.03 -34.86
C ASP A 262 -1.48 -9.13 -33.46
N PHE A 263 -1.57 -8.01 -32.73
CA PHE A 263 -2.02 -8.00 -31.33
C PHE A 263 -3.24 -7.11 -31.07
N GLY A 264 -3.79 -6.45 -32.10
CA GLY A 264 -5.00 -5.62 -31.98
C GLY A 264 -4.81 -4.38 -31.10
N ILE A 265 -3.58 -3.88 -30.96
CA ILE A 265 -3.26 -2.65 -30.24
C ILE A 265 -3.74 -1.44 -31.02
N ARG A 266 -4.33 -0.47 -30.30
CA ARG A 266 -4.95 0.72 -30.90
C ARG A 266 -4.32 2.03 -30.47
N GLY A 267 -3.54 2.05 -29.40
CA GLY A 267 -2.85 3.24 -28.91
C GLY A 267 -1.51 2.91 -28.28
N ILE A 268 -0.64 3.93 -28.18
CA ILE A 268 0.73 3.79 -27.67
C ILE A 268 0.95 4.78 -26.51
N ILE A 269 1.76 4.39 -25.53
CA ILE A 269 2.37 5.31 -24.57
C ILE A 269 3.87 5.22 -24.74
N PHE A 270 4.49 6.33 -25.12
CA PHE A 270 5.95 6.44 -25.17
C PHE A 270 6.45 6.75 -23.74
N GLU A 271 7.07 5.75 -23.12
CA GLU A 271 7.60 5.78 -21.75
C GLU A 271 9.09 6.15 -21.71
N ASP A 272 9.62 6.67 -22.82
CA ASP A 272 10.96 7.22 -22.89
C ASP A 272 11.16 8.32 -21.84
N ASP A 273 12.38 8.42 -21.31
CA ASP A 273 12.72 9.48 -20.36
C ASP A 273 12.46 10.90 -20.91
N ASN A 274 12.56 11.08 -22.24
CA ASN A 274 12.24 12.34 -22.93
C ASN A 274 11.98 12.18 -24.44
N PHE A 275 10.85 11.57 -24.83
CA PHE A 275 10.54 11.31 -26.25
C PHE A 275 10.48 12.58 -27.12
N MET A 276 9.94 13.68 -26.58
CA MET A 276 9.72 14.94 -27.30
C MET A 276 11.00 15.75 -27.56
N LEU A 277 12.17 15.20 -27.23
CA LEU A 277 13.44 15.90 -27.38
C LEU A 277 13.85 16.09 -28.85
N SER A 278 13.79 15.03 -29.66
CA SER A 278 14.32 15.05 -31.03
C SER A 278 13.27 15.52 -32.03
N TYR A 279 13.43 16.75 -32.54
CA TYR A 279 12.56 17.26 -33.60
C TYR A 279 12.70 16.49 -34.92
N PRO A 280 13.92 16.15 -35.41
CA PRO A 280 14.07 15.37 -36.64
C PRO A 280 13.33 14.02 -36.59
N LEU A 281 13.48 13.28 -35.48
CA LEU A 281 12.78 12.00 -35.29
C LEU A 281 11.27 12.18 -35.29
N LEU A 282 10.76 13.20 -34.58
CA LEU A 282 9.32 13.48 -34.50
C LEU A 282 8.74 13.85 -35.87
N SER A 283 9.47 14.65 -36.66
CA SER A 283 9.08 15.05 -38.01
C SER A 283 9.04 13.84 -38.96
N GLU A 284 10.10 13.03 -38.97
CA GLU A 284 10.16 11.82 -39.80
C GLU A 284 9.06 10.81 -39.41
N LEU A 285 8.83 10.64 -38.10
CA LEU A 285 7.75 9.80 -37.59
C LEU A 285 6.39 10.29 -38.07
N ALA A 286 6.16 11.61 -38.06
CA ALA A 286 4.91 12.20 -38.54
C ALA A 286 4.70 11.91 -40.04
N ASP A 287 5.74 12.10 -40.85
CA ASP A 287 5.68 11.81 -42.28
C ASP A 287 5.39 10.34 -42.56
N LEU A 288 6.08 9.42 -41.89
CA LEU A 288 5.90 7.99 -42.10
C LEU A 288 4.53 7.48 -41.64
N LEU A 289 4.03 7.96 -40.49
CA LEU A 289 2.69 7.61 -40.00
C LEU A 289 1.60 8.10 -40.97
N ASN A 290 1.76 9.31 -41.49
CA ASN A 290 0.84 9.88 -42.47
C ASN A 290 0.89 9.11 -43.81
N LYS A 291 2.09 8.86 -44.35
CA LYS A 291 2.30 8.09 -45.60
C LYS A 291 1.69 6.69 -45.51
N ARG A 292 1.80 6.02 -44.36
CA ARG A 292 1.21 4.68 -44.14
C ARG A 292 -0.25 4.69 -43.70
N ASN A 293 -0.85 5.87 -43.51
CA ASN A 293 -2.17 6.04 -42.90
C ASN A 293 -2.30 5.25 -41.57
N LEU A 294 -1.21 5.15 -40.81
CA LEU A 294 -1.15 4.41 -39.55
C LEU A 294 -1.65 5.29 -38.41
N ARG A 295 -2.97 5.29 -38.22
CA ARG A 295 -3.60 6.06 -37.14
C ARG A 295 -3.58 5.28 -35.83
N MET A 296 -2.65 5.63 -34.94
CA MET A 296 -2.58 5.14 -33.56
C MET A 296 -2.28 6.32 -32.65
N PRO A 297 -3.24 6.81 -31.85
CA PRO A 297 -3.01 7.91 -30.93
C PRO A 297 -2.01 7.53 -29.85
N TRP A 298 -1.21 8.50 -29.45
CA TRP A 298 -0.16 8.29 -28.47
C TRP A 298 -0.01 9.43 -27.48
N SER A 299 0.56 9.11 -26.33
CA SER A 299 1.00 10.07 -25.31
C SER A 299 2.48 9.86 -25.03
N ALA A 300 3.15 10.89 -24.54
CA ALA A 300 4.57 10.82 -24.24
C ALA A 300 4.95 11.66 -23.01
N LEU A 301 6.03 11.26 -22.36
CA LEU A 301 6.71 12.09 -21.37
C LEU A 301 7.60 13.12 -22.08
N SER A 302 7.67 14.32 -21.50
CA SER A 302 8.55 15.38 -21.95
C SER A 302 9.12 16.15 -20.78
N ARG A 303 10.35 16.64 -20.95
CA ARG A 303 10.86 17.72 -20.11
C ARG A 303 10.24 19.06 -20.53
N ILE A 304 10.22 20.01 -19.60
CA ILE A 304 9.63 21.34 -19.78
C ILE A 304 10.45 22.19 -20.75
N ASP A 305 11.78 22.15 -20.60
CA ASP A 305 12.77 22.92 -21.36
C ASP A 305 12.89 22.52 -22.84
N THR A 306 12.23 21.43 -23.26
CA THR A 306 12.38 20.90 -24.62
C THR A 306 11.19 21.18 -25.54
N ILE A 307 10.14 21.82 -25.03
CA ILE A 307 8.89 22.05 -25.76
C ILE A 307 8.95 23.35 -26.55
N THR A 308 8.59 23.28 -27.83
CA THR A 308 8.41 24.42 -28.72
C THR A 308 7.06 24.32 -29.43
N GLU A 309 6.53 25.44 -29.92
CA GLU A 309 5.26 25.44 -30.65
C GLU A 309 5.31 24.55 -31.90
N GLU A 310 6.45 24.56 -32.61
CA GLU A 310 6.68 23.75 -33.80
C GLU A 310 6.62 22.24 -33.49
N LYS A 311 7.31 21.78 -32.44
CA LYS A 311 7.23 20.39 -31.96
C LYS A 311 5.80 19.97 -31.63
N LEU A 312 5.05 20.84 -30.96
CA LEU A 312 3.66 20.58 -30.61
C LEU A 312 2.78 20.46 -31.87
N LYS A 313 2.97 21.33 -32.87
CA LYS A 313 2.25 21.24 -34.15
C LYS A 313 2.52 19.91 -34.85
N VAL A 314 3.79 19.51 -34.98
CA VAL A 314 4.17 18.24 -35.61
C VAL A 314 3.63 17.04 -34.82
N ALA A 315 3.78 17.03 -33.50
CA ALA A 315 3.24 15.95 -32.67
C ALA A 315 1.72 15.79 -32.84
N LYS A 316 0.99 16.91 -33.04
CA LYS A 316 -0.46 16.87 -33.25
C LYS A 316 -0.84 16.14 -34.54
N THR A 317 -0.10 16.38 -35.63
CA THR A 317 -0.43 15.80 -36.95
C THR A 317 -0.24 14.28 -36.95
N CYS A 318 0.65 13.75 -36.11
CA CYS A 318 0.94 12.32 -36.04
C CYS A 318 0.27 11.58 -34.88
N GLY A 319 -0.75 12.20 -34.26
CA GLY A 319 -1.66 11.52 -33.34
C GLY A 319 -1.37 11.70 -31.85
N CYS A 320 -0.39 12.53 -31.47
CA CYS A 320 -0.18 12.88 -30.08
C CYS A 320 -1.39 13.62 -29.52
N TRP A 321 -1.86 13.19 -28.35
CA TRP A 321 -3.05 13.78 -27.72
C TRP A 321 -2.82 14.24 -26.28
N GLN A 322 -1.78 13.73 -25.62
CA GLN A 322 -1.43 14.08 -24.24
C GLN A 322 0.08 14.16 -24.08
N ILE A 323 0.53 15.16 -23.32
CA ILE A 323 1.92 15.27 -22.87
C ILE A 323 1.95 15.23 -21.35
N VAL A 324 2.88 14.43 -20.82
CA VAL A 324 3.13 14.25 -19.40
C VAL A 324 4.43 14.95 -19.04
N TYR A 325 4.37 15.87 -18.07
CA TYR A 325 5.51 16.71 -17.67
C TYR A 325 6.02 16.33 -16.28
N GLY A 326 7.32 16.04 -16.19
CA GLY A 326 8.05 15.96 -14.93
C GLY A 326 8.32 17.35 -14.36
N ILE A 327 7.39 17.85 -13.53
CA ILE A 327 7.46 19.17 -12.88
C ILE A 327 8.16 19.08 -11.53
N GLU A 328 7.89 18.02 -10.78
CA GLU A 328 8.43 17.68 -9.46
C GLU A 328 7.98 18.61 -8.32
N SER A 329 8.25 19.91 -8.43
CA SER A 329 8.00 20.89 -7.36
C SER A 329 7.63 22.27 -7.92
N GLY A 330 6.88 23.05 -7.14
CA GLY A 330 6.67 24.48 -7.39
C GLY A 330 7.62 25.39 -6.61
N SER A 331 8.61 24.83 -5.92
CA SER A 331 9.67 25.60 -5.27
C SER A 331 10.93 25.62 -6.12
N GLN A 332 11.38 26.80 -6.52
CA GLN A 332 12.63 26.95 -7.30
C GLN A 332 13.83 26.35 -6.56
N LYS A 333 13.89 26.52 -5.24
CA LYS A 333 14.95 25.96 -4.38
C LYS A 333 15.07 24.44 -4.50
N ILE A 334 13.94 23.73 -4.56
CA ILE A 334 13.93 22.26 -4.72
C ILE A 334 14.31 21.86 -6.15
N LEU A 335 13.82 22.58 -7.15
CA LEU A 335 14.19 22.34 -8.56
C LEU A 335 15.69 22.54 -8.82
N ASP A 336 16.28 23.53 -8.17
CA ASP A 336 17.72 23.84 -8.23
C ASP A 336 18.54 22.75 -7.52
N LEU A 337 18.11 22.30 -6.34
CA LEU A 337 18.73 21.16 -5.64
C LEU A 337 18.73 19.90 -6.52
N TYR A 338 17.61 19.65 -7.22
CA TYR A 338 17.49 18.56 -8.16
C TYR A 338 18.25 18.76 -9.46
N LYS A 339 18.90 19.91 -9.67
CA LYS A 339 19.60 20.24 -10.92
C LYS A 339 18.69 20.06 -12.14
N LYS A 340 17.39 20.40 -11.99
CA LYS A 340 16.40 20.19 -13.06
C LYS A 340 16.64 21.15 -14.23
N GLY A 341 17.22 22.33 -13.96
CA GLY A 341 17.58 23.32 -14.98
C GLY A 341 16.36 24.01 -15.60
N ILE A 342 15.27 24.15 -14.85
CA ILE A 342 14.03 24.80 -15.30
C ILE A 342 13.54 25.80 -14.25
N SER A 343 12.86 26.85 -14.69
CA SER A 343 12.21 27.84 -13.82
C SER A 343 10.70 27.63 -13.70
N ILE A 344 10.11 28.17 -12.62
CA ILE A 344 8.65 28.17 -12.42
C ILE A 344 7.91 28.85 -13.58
N ASP A 345 8.48 29.89 -14.19
CA ASP A 345 7.84 30.59 -15.30
C ASP A 345 7.94 29.80 -16.60
N GLN A 346 9.06 29.13 -16.88
CA GLN A 346 9.17 28.19 -18.00
C GLN A 346 8.13 27.06 -17.88
N ILE A 347 7.88 26.55 -16.66
CA ILE A 347 6.83 25.55 -16.41
C ILE A 347 5.45 26.09 -16.81
N LYS A 348 5.11 27.31 -16.38
CA LYS A 348 3.82 27.95 -16.73
C LYS A 348 3.69 28.14 -18.24
N GLU A 349 4.70 28.72 -18.88
CA GLU A 349 4.72 29.00 -20.31
C GLU A 349 4.54 27.73 -21.14
N ALA A 350 5.34 26.68 -20.87
CA ALA A 350 5.28 25.42 -21.62
C ALA A 350 3.92 24.73 -21.49
N ILE A 351 3.33 24.72 -20.29
CA ILE A 351 2.03 24.07 -20.06
C ILE A 351 0.89 24.88 -20.70
N ILE A 352 0.92 26.21 -20.60
CA ILE A 352 -0.07 27.08 -21.25
C ILE A 352 0.02 26.92 -22.77
N LEU A 353 1.23 26.94 -23.34
CA LEU A 353 1.45 26.72 -24.77
C LEU A 353 0.91 25.35 -25.21
N THR A 354 1.23 24.30 -24.48
CA THR A 354 0.74 22.94 -24.73
C THR A 354 -0.79 22.89 -24.72
N LYS A 355 -1.42 23.55 -23.75
CA LYS A 355 -2.88 23.59 -23.64
C LYS A 355 -3.52 24.38 -24.79
N ARG A 356 -2.92 25.50 -25.20
CA ARG A 356 -3.39 26.32 -26.33
C ARG A 356 -3.37 25.56 -27.66
N GLN A 357 -2.42 24.64 -27.83
CA GLN A 357 -2.36 23.72 -28.99
C GLN A 357 -3.34 22.52 -28.86
N GLY A 358 -4.22 22.53 -27.85
CA GLY A 358 -5.30 21.56 -27.69
C GLY A 358 -4.86 20.18 -27.19
N PHE A 359 -3.72 20.08 -26.51
CA PHE A 359 -3.28 18.84 -25.87
C PHE A 359 -3.90 18.69 -24.48
N TYR A 360 -4.08 17.43 -24.06
CA TYR A 360 -4.25 17.13 -22.65
C TYR A 360 -2.89 17.21 -21.94
N THR A 361 -2.89 17.72 -20.72
CA THR A 361 -1.66 17.96 -19.94
C THR A 361 -1.72 17.22 -18.61
N LYS A 362 -0.68 16.46 -18.31
CA LYS A 362 -0.51 15.79 -17.02
C LYS A 362 0.75 16.30 -16.34
N GLY A 363 0.67 16.68 -15.07
CA GLY A 363 1.83 17.08 -14.26
C GLY A 363 2.23 15.99 -13.27
N LEU A 364 3.52 15.66 -13.23
CA LEU A 364 4.10 14.79 -12.21
C LEU A 364 4.78 15.66 -11.15
N PHE A 365 4.47 15.39 -9.88
CA PHE A 365 4.98 16.08 -8.72
C PHE A 365 5.49 15.09 -7.67
N MET A 366 6.38 15.55 -6.79
CA MET A 366 6.95 14.77 -5.70
C MET A 366 6.77 15.50 -4.37
N TRP A 367 6.33 14.78 -3.34
CA TRP A 367 6.21 15.26 -1.97
C TRP A 367 7.31 14.65 -1.09
N GLY A 368 7.70 15.35 -0.03
CA GLY A 368 8.74 14.88 0.88
C GLY A 368 10.14 15.02 0.27
N ASN A 369 10.33 16.00 -0.62
CA ASN A 369 11.64 16.28 -1.21
C ASN A 369 12.69 16.65 -0.13
N PRO A 370 13.99 16.44 -0.37
CA PRO A 370 15.02 17.09 0.44
C PRO A 370 14.79 18.61 0.50
N LEU A 371 14.93 19.19 1.69
CA LEU A 371 14.62 20.61 1.99
C LEU A 371 13.12 20.99 1.90
N GLU A 372 12.21 20.03 1.82
CA GLU A 372 10.76 20.31 1.84
C GLU A 372 10.34 20.93 3.17
N THR A 373 9.52 21.98 3.08
CA THR A 373 8.90 22.69 4.21
C THR A 373 7.43 22.95 3.90
N ASP A 374 6.68 23.49 4.87
CA ASP A 374 5.30 23.92 4.62
C ASP A 374 5.19 24.97 3.52
N GLU A 375 6.17 25.87 3.45
CA GLU A 375 6.20 26.93 2.46
C GLU A 375 6.38 26.35 1.05
N THR A 376 7.33 25.43 0.87
CA THR A 376 7.60 24.82 -0.45
C THR A 376 6.47 23.91 -0.91
N ILE A 377 5.80 23.22 0.03
CA ILE A 377 4.55 22.50 -0.24
C ILE A 377 3.45 23.48 -0.69
N HIS A 378 3.31 24.62 -0.02
CA HIS A 378 2.34 25.63 -0.39
C HIS A 378 2.62 26.21 -1.78
N GLN A 379 3.88 26.53 -2.09
CA GLN A 379 4.33 26.98 -3.42
C GLN A 379 3.95 25.95 -4.50
N THR A 380 4.19 24.66 -4.24
CA THR A 380 3.83 23.57 -5.17
C THR A 380 2.32 23.45 -5.35
N GLN A 381 1.53 23.57 -4.27
CA GLN A 381 0.07 23.60 -4.36
C GLN A 381 -0.43 24.78 -5.18
N GLN A 382 0.11 25.99 -4.96
CA GLN A 382 -0.28 27.17 -5.73
C GLN A 382 0.00 26.97 -7.22
N LEU A 383 1.17 26.45 -7.58
CA LEU A 383 1.51 26.13 -8.96
C LEU A 383 0.54 25.10 -9.56
N ILE A 384 0.25 24.00 -8.86
CA ILE A 384 -0.71 22.98 -9.32
C ILE A 384 -2.07 23.61 -9.66
N TYR A 385 -2.56 24.52 -8.81
CA TYR A 385 -3.88 25.11 -9.01
C TYR A 385 -3.90 26.22 -10.07
N SER A 386 -2.80 26.93 -10.28
CA SER A 386 -2.69 27.97 -11.30
C SER A 386 -2.56 27.41 -12.72
N LEU A 387 -2.02 26.19 -12.88
CA LEU A 387 -1.78 25.60 -14.19
C LEU A 387 -3.04 24.99 -14.83
N PRO A 388 -3.15 25.03 -16.18
CA PRO A 388 -4.27 24.44 -16.89
C PRO A 388 -4.18 22.91 -17.06
N LEU A 389 -3.63 22.20 -16.07
CA LEU A 389 -3.46 20.74 -16.02
C LEU A 389 -4.80 19.99 -16.08
N ASP A 390 -4.88 18.94 -16.88
CA ASP A 390 -6.03 18.03 -16.94
C ASP A 390 -5.93 16.90 -15.92
N ASP A 391 -4.69 16.63 -15.48
CA ASP A 391 -4.39 15.53 -14.59
C ASP A 391 -3.10 15.76 -13.80
N ILE A 392 -2.98 15.13 -12.63
CA ILE A 392 -1.74 15.15 -11.84
C ILE A 392 -1.44 13.80 -11.19
N SER A 393 -0.15 13.51 -11.05
CA SER A 393 0.36 12.49 -10.13
C SER A 393 1.21 13.16 -9.07
N ILE A 394 1.05 12.75 -7.80
CA ILE A 394 1.91 13.19 -6.71
C ILE A 394 2.52 11.95 -6.08
N ALA A 395 3.78 11.67 -6.36
CA ALA A 395 4.56 10.59 -5.74
C ALA A 395 5.23 11.09 -4.44
N PHE A 396 5.72 10.17 -3.61
CA PHE A 396 6.69 10.52 -2.57
C PHE A 396 8.11 10.40 -3.13
N PHE A 397 8.96 11.34 -2.75
CA PHE A 397 10.38 11.26 -3.06
C PHE A 397 10.95 9.95 -2.48
N THR A 398 11.55 9.17 -3.36
CA THR A 398 12.20 7.90 -3.02
C THR A 398 13.65 7.99 -3.45
N PRO A 399 14.62 7.96 -2.52
CA PRO A 399 16.03 7.96 -2.88
C PRO A 399 16.38 6.59 -3.45
N PHE A 400 16.55 6.49 -4.76
CA PHE A 400 16.97 5.22 -5.38
C PHE A 400 18.49 5.09 -5.38
N PRO A 401 19.02 3.87 -5.16
CA PRO A 401 20.44 3.62 -5.32
C PRO A 401 20.87 3.98 -6.74
N GLY A 402 22.04 4.61 -6.85
CA GLY A 402 22.58 5.07 -8.12
C GLY A 402 22.21 6.51 -8.53
N SER A 403 21.29 7.17 -7.80
CA SER A 403 21.07 8.61 -7.92
C SER A 403 22.14 9.42 -7.18
N ASP A 404 22.38 10.68 -7.58
CA ASP A 404 23.36 11.55 -6.92
C ASP A 404 23.00 11.76 -5.44
N LEU A 405 21.70 11.89 -5.13
CA LEU A 405 21.20 12.14 -3.78
C LEU A 405 21.28 10.91 -2.87
N TRP A 406 21.46 9.70 -3.40
CA TRP A 406 21.43 8.46 -2.62
C TRP A 406 22.44 8.45 -1.46
N ASN A 407 23.69 8.85 -1.74
CA ASN A 407 24.77 8.76 -0.75
C ASN A 407 24.60 9.76 0.39
N ASP A 408 24.07 10.95 0.08
CA ASP A 408 23.94 12.06 1.03
C ASP A 408 22.54 12.16 1.64
N ILE A 409 21.61 11.22 1.33
CA ILE A 409 20.20 11.44 1.65
C ILE A 409 19.93 11.61 3.15
N ASN A 410 20.71 10.93 3.99
CA ASN A 410 20.57 11.01 5.44
C ASN A 410 20.95 12.39 6.02
N SER A 411 21.67 13.24 5.27
CA SER A 411 21.93 14.63 5.69
C SER A 411 20.72 15.54 5.51
N PHE A 412 19.68 15.09 4.82
CA PHE A 412 18.47 15.86 4.53
C PHE A 412 17.24 15.39 5.32
N GLY A 413 17.29 14.22 5.97
CA GLY A 413 16.15 13.65 6.65
C GLY A 413 16.37 12.20 7.11
N HIS A 414 15.28 11.57 7.54
CA HIS A 414 15.26 10.16 7.91
C HIS A 414 14.83 9.30 6.70
N PHE A 415 15.62 8.30 6.36
CA PHE A 415 15.35 7.37 5.26
C PHE A 415 15.16 5.92 5.78
N ASP A 416 14.00 5.33 5.49
CA ASP A 416 13.71 3.90 5.67
C ASP A 416 14.31 3.11 4.50
N ASN A 417 15.47 2.48 4.74
CA ASN A 417 16.21 1.72 3.74
C ASN A 417 15.64 0.31 3.48
N ASN A 418 14.34 0.11 3.65
CA ASN A 418 13.68 -1.15 3.31
C ASN A 418 13.37 -1.21 1.81
N TRP A 419 14.16 -1.99 1.06
CA TRP A 419 14.03 -2.20 -0.38
C TRP A 419 12.59 -2.43 -0.86
N ASN A 420 11.81 -3.23 -0.13
CA ASN A 420 10.44 -3.58 -0.51
C ASN A 420 9.48 -2.39 -0.53
N LYS A 421 9.81 -1.29 0.17
CA LYS A 421 9.01 -0.06 0.24
C LYS A 421 9.44 1.01 -0.76
N LEU A 422 10.49 0.81 -1.55
CA LEU A 422 10.95 1.82 -2.51
C LEU A 422 10.05 1.80 -3.77
N THR A 423 8.78 2.21 -3.60
CA THR A 423 7.70 2.14 -4.60
C THR A 423 7.30 3.50 -5.19
N CYS A 424 7.84 4.61 -4.67
CA CYS A 424 7.36 5.98 -4.90
C CYS A 424 5.94 6.27 -4.35
N TYR A 425 5.23 5.27 -3.83
CA TYR A 425 3.91 5.41 -3.20
C TYR A 425 3.98 5.25 -1.68
N ASP A 426 4.95 4.50 -1.19
CA ASP A 426 5.27 4.45 0.23
C ASP A 426 6.13 5.65 0.63
N LEU A 427 5.86 6.17 1.82
CA LEU A 427 6.67 7.22 2.41
C LEU A 427 7.89 6.59 3.08
N VAL A 428 9.00 6.56 2.34
CA VAL A 428 10.28 6.03 2.83
C VAL A 428 11.27 7.11 3.25
N PHE A 429 11.04 8.36 2.89
CA PHE A 429 11.91 9.48 3.28
C PHE A 429 11.10 10.62 3.91
N ILE A 430 11.58 11.09 5.07
CA ILE A 430 11.00 12.23 5.79
C ILE A 430 12.08 13.30 5.97
N PRO A 431 11.98 14.44 5.27
CA PRO A 431 12.95 15.53 5.40
C PRO A 431 12.91 16.16 6.80
N HIS A 432 14.03 16.76 7.20
CA HIS A 432 14.12 17.46 8.49
C HIS A 432 13.02 18.52 8.65
N GLY A 433 12.43 18.59 9.83
CA GLY A 433 11.37 19.56 10.14
C GLY A 433 9.97 19.19 9.62
N MET A 434 9.83 18.04 8.95
CA MET A 434 8.55 17.52 8.48
C MET A 434 8.11 16.27 9.25
N SER A 435 6.81 15.96 9.21
CA SER A 435 6.26 14.69 9.70
C SER A 435 5.63 13.91 8.56
N GLY A 436 5.71 12.58 8.62
CA GLY A 436 5.15 11.73 7.58
C GLY A 436 3.63 11.85 7.45
N THR A 437 2.94 11.94 8.59
CA THR A 437 1.49 12.22 8.65
C THR A 437 1.11 13.50 7.90
N LYS A 438 1.92 14.55 8.00
CA LYS A 438 1.65 15.83 7.33
C LYS A 438 1.88 15.77 5.83
N LEU A 439 2.94 15.09 5.39
CA LEU A 439 3.22 14.89 3.97
C LEU A 439 2.07 14.15 3.30
N THR A 440 1.60 13.07 3.89
CA THR A 440 0.50 12.27 3.36
C THR A 440 -0.84 12.98 3.43
N ASP A 441 -1.14 13.68 4.53
CA ASP A 441 -2.34 14.51 4.64
C ASP A 441 -2.38 15.58 3.55
N THR A 442 -1.24 16.22 3.29
CA THR A 442 -1.15 17.32 2.33
C THR A 442 -1.22 16.83 0.89
N GLN A 443 -0.55 15.73 0.55
CA GLN A 443 -0.70 15.04 -0.73
C GLN A 443 -2.17 14.70 -0.98
N THR A 444 -2.83 14.06 -0.01
CA THR A 444 -4.23 13.65 -0.09
C THR A 444 -5.18 14.84 -0.28
N LYS A 445 -5.02 15.90 0.52
CA LYS A 445 -5.81 17.14 0.39
C LYS A 445 -5.62 17.80 -0.98
N THR A 446 -4.39 17.77 -1.51
CA THR A 446 -4.05 18.34 -2.81
C THR A 446 -4.72 17.59 -3.95
N LEU A 447 -4.59 16.26 -3.97
CA LEU A 447 -5.29 15.39 -4.94
C LEU A 447 -6.81 15.62 -4.88
N LYS A 448 -7.43 15.62 -3.69
CA LYS A 448 -8.87 15.88 -3.53
C LYS A 448 -9.27 17.23 -4.11
N LYS A 449 -8.56 18.30 -3.77
CA LYS A 449 -8.89 19.65 -4.21
C LYS A 449 -8.73 19.78 -5.73
N PHE A 450 -7.71 19.17 -6.31
CA PHE A 450 -7.48 19.16 -7.76
C PHE A 450 -8.59 18.41 -8.52
N TYR A 451 -8.88 17.16 -8.14
CA TYR A 451 -9.84 16.31 -8.87
C TYR A 451 -11.31 16.71 -8.66
N LYS A 452 -11.62 17.54 -7.66
CA LYS A 452 -12.97 18.11 -7.47
C LYS A 452 -13.28 19.30 -8.37
N ARG A 453 -12.30 19.84 -9.10
CA ARG A 453 -12.53 21.02 -9.95
C ARG A 453 -13.43 20.67 -11.14
N PRO A 454 -14.47 21.46 -11.45
CA PRO A 454 -15.37 21.20 -12.58
C PRO A 454 -14.63 21.01 -13.91
N ARG A 455 -13.61 21.83 -14.19
CA ARG A 455 -12.78 21.72 -15.41
C ARG A 455 -12.08 20.37 -15.52
N VAL A 456 -11.57 19.83 -14.41
CA VAL A 456 -10.86 18.54 -14.38
C VAL A 456 -11.86 17.40 -14.59
N LEU A 457 -12.99 17.42 -13.89
CA LEU A 457 -14.07 16.45 -14.07
C LEU A 457 -14.60 16.44 -15.51
N TRP A 458 -14.81 17.63 -16.09
CA TRP A 458 -15.22 17.79 -17.48
C TRP A 458 -14.19 17.19 -18.46
N SER A 459 -12.90 17.44 -18.23
CA SER A 459 -11.79 16.88 -19.02
C SER A 459 -11.78 15.34 -19.00
N TYR A 460 -12.13 14.71 -17.87
CA TYR A 460 -12.31 13.26 -17.81
C TYR A 460 -13.55 12.80 -18.56
N PHE A 461 -14.68 13.50 -18.41
CA PHE A 461 -15.92 13.18 -19.10
C PHE A 461 -15.76 13.21 -20.64
N THR A 462 -15.09 14.22 -21.20
CA THR A 462 -14.84 14.34 -22.65
C THR A 462 -13.94 13.25 -23.22
N ARG A 463 -13.23 12.50 -22.37
CA ARG A 463 -12.36 11.38 -22.77
C ARG A 463 -13.08 10.03 -22.78
N LEU A 464 -14.25 9.92 -22.16
CA LEU A 464 -14.99 8.66 -22.10
C LEU A 464 -15.57 8.31 -23.48
N ARG A 465 -15.14 7.17 -24.03
CA ARG A 465 -15.57 6.61 -25.32
C ARG A 465 -16.21 5.22 -25.18
N SER A 466 -16.09 4.58 -24.03
CA SER A 466 -16.67 3.25 -23.76
C SER A 466 -17.09 3.06 -22.31
N PHE A 467 -17.99 2.10 -22.08
CA PHE A 467 -18.40 1.70 -20.72
C PHE A 467 -17.24 1.10 -19.92
N SER A 468 -16.31 0.40 -20.57
CA SER A 468 -15.11 -0.13 -19.91
C SER A 468 -14.20 0.98 -19.36
N GLN A 469 -14.04 2.08 -20.10
CA GLN A 469 -13.31 3.26 -19.63
C GLN A 469 -14.02 3.93 -18.45
N PHE A 470 -15.36 4.04 -18.51
CA PHE A 470 -16.14 4.57 -17.40
C PHE A 470 -15.99 3.73 -16.13
N ARG A 471 -16.13 2.39 -16.22
CA ARG A 471 -15.96 1.47 -15.09
C ARG A 471 -14.57 1.62 -14.45
N ARG A 472 -13.53 1.78 -15.28
CA ARG A 472 -12.16 1.97 -14.79
C ARG A 472 -11.96 3.33 -14.11
N LEU A 473 -12.46 4.40 -14.71
CA LEU A 473 -12.45 5.72 -14.08
C LEU A 473 -13.18 5.71 -12.72
N TYR A 474 -14.34 5.03 -12.66
CA TYR A 474 -15.09 4.83 -11.41
C TYR A 474 -14.27 4.06 -10.37
N ASN A 475 -13.61 2.96 -10.76
CA ASN A 475 -12.72 2.21 -9.86
C ASN A 475 -11.56 3.07 -9.37
N SER A 476 -10.93 3.86 -10.25
CA SER A 476 -9.87 4.81 -9.87
C SER A 476 -10.37 5.87 -8.89
N TRP A 477 -11.57 6.42 -9.10
CA TRP A 477 -12.18 7.38 -8.18
C TRP A 477 -12.52 6.75 -6.83
N ARG A 478 -13.02 5.51 -6.84
CA ARG A 478 -13.27 4.72 -5.62
C ARG A 478 -11.96 4.42 -4.88
N ALA A 479 -10.91 4.02 -5.58
CA ALA A 479 -9.58 3.80 -5.02
C ALA A 479 -9.02 5.09 -4.41
N LEU A 480 -9.10 6.22 -5.12
CA LEU A 480 -8.73 7.53 -4.58
C LEU A 480 -9.57 7.89 -3.34
N SER A 481 -10.87 7.61 -3.32
CA SER A 481 -11.70 7.85 -2.13
C SER A 481 -11.26 7.00 -0.93
N LYS A 482 -10.79 5.77 -1.15
CA LYS A 482 -10.23 4.87 -0.13
C LYS A 482 -8.82 5.28 0.29
N TYR A 483 -7.96 5.68 -0.66
CA TYR A 483 -6.63 6.26 -0.42
C TYR A 483 -6.68 7.36 0.62
N THR A 484 -7.77 8.13 0.60
CA THR A 484 -7.97 9.25 1.51
C THR A 484 -8.44 8.87 2.92
N LYS A 485 -8.65 7.58 3.14
CA LYS A 485 -8.78 6.98 4.46
C LYS A 485 -7.43 6.34 4.80
N THR A 486 -6.87 5.46 3.99
CA THR A 486 -5.92 4.41 4.42
C THR A 486 -4.50 4.78 4.89
N PHE A 487 -4.04 6.03 4.97
CA PHE A 487 -2.63 6.24 5.32
C PHE A 487 -2.36 6.51 6.81
N GLN A 488 -1.56 5.60 7.34
CA GLN A 488 -1.05 5.44 8.70
C GLN A 488 -0.88 6.75 9.46
N SER A 489 -1.62 6.85 10.55
CA SER A 489 -1.23 7.70 11.65
C SER A 489 -0.06 7.04 12.40
N ASP A 490 0.81 7.86 12.98
CA ASP A 490 1.65 7.50 14.15
C ASP A 490 0.75 7.24 15.38
N GLY A 491 -0.39 6.58 15.15
CA GLY A 491 -1.60 6.67 15.92
C GLY A 491 -1.43 5.98 17.24
N LYS A 492 -1.27 6.78 18.29
CA LYS A 492 -1.45 6.38 19.69
C LYS A 492 -2.60 5.37 19.80
N LEU A 493 -2.30 4.18 20.31
CA LEU A 493 -3.24 3.08 20.46
C LEU A 493 -3.57 2.88 21.94
N LEU A 494 -4.86 2.83 22.28
CA LEU A 494 -5.36 2.30 23.54
C LEU A 494 -5.92 0.90 23.28
N LEU A 495 -5.34 -0.10 23.94
CA LEU A 495 -5.92 -1.43 23.97
C LEU A 495 -6.48 -1.67 25.38
N ILE A 496 -7.80 -1.80 25.50
CA ILE A 496 -8.47 -1.96 26.79
C ILE A 496 -9.23 -3.28 26.82
N ALA A 497 -8.89 -4.13 27.80
CA ALA A 497 -9.62 -5.35 28.07
C ALA A 497 -10.84 -5.05 28.96
N ASP A 498 -12.01 -5.44 28.52
CA ASP A 498 -13.25 -5.33 29.31
C ASP A 498 -13.46 -6.58 30.17
N ASP A 499 -14.43 -6.50 31.09
CA ASP A 499 -14.86 -7.61 31.96
C ASP A 499 -13.79 -8.18 32.93
N PHE A 500 -12.74 -7.41 33.26
CA PHE A 500 -11.80 -7.82 34.31
C PHE A 500 -12.55 -7.96 35.65
N GLY A 501 -12.44 -9.09 36.32
CA GLY A 501 -13.24 -9.41 37.51
C GLY A 501 -14.50 -10.25 37.25
N LEU A 502 -14.87 -10.50 35.98
CA LEU A 502 -16.00 -11.36 35.63
C LEU A 502 -15.76 -12.82 36.03
N ASP A 503 -14.63 -13.39 35.63
CA ASP A 503 -14.25 -14.79 35.84
C ASP A 503 -12.72 -14.91 35.97
N SER A 504 -12.26 -15.88 36.77
CA SER A 504 -10.83 -16.16 36.97
C SER A 504 -10.05 -16.41 35.65
N ARG A 505 -10.69 -16.97 34.62
CA ARG A 505 -10.08 -17.20 33.28
C ARG A 505 -9.88 -15.91 32.51
N VAL A 506 -10.81 -14.95 32.65
CA VAL A 506 -10.66 -13.58 32.11
C VAL A 506 -9.50 -12.89 32.83
N ASN A 507 -9.46 -12.98 34.16
CA ASN A 507 -8.41 -12.35 34.97
C ASN A 507 -7.01 -12.85 34.60
N LYS A 508 -6.85 -14.17 34.39
CA LYS A 508 -5.59 -14.77 33.92
C LYS A 508 -5.17 -14.25 32.54
N GLY A 509 -6.12 -14.19 31.59
CA GLY A 509 -5.87 -13.67 30.25
C GLY A 509 -5.46 -12.20 30.26
N VAL A 510 -6.12 -11.37 31.07
CA VAL A 510 -5.79 -9.96 31.27
C VAL A 510 -4.38 -9.79 31.85
N GLU A 511 -4.02 -10.55 32.90
CA GLU A 511 -2.67 -10.52 33.45
C GLU A 511 -1.61 -10.94 32.41
N ARG A 512 -1.87 -12.01 31.65
CA ARG A 512 -0.95 -12.46 30.60
C ARG A 512 -0.75 -11.39 29.53
N ALA A 513 -1.81 -10.74 29.08
CA ALA A 513 -1.76 -9.68 28.09
C ALA A 513 -1.03 -8.42 28.60
N PHE A 514 -1.21 -8.04 29.87
CA PHE A 514 -0.41 -6.97 30.49
C PHE A 514 1.08 -7.33 30.55
N ARG A 515 1.43 -8.55 30.98
CA ARG A 515 2.83 -9.00 31.07
C ARG A 515 3.54 -9.02 29.72
N GLN A 516 2.80 -9.27 28.64
CA GLN A 516 3.32 -9.23 27.26
C GLN A 516 3.33 -7.81 26.66
N GLY A 517 2.91 -6.80 27.42
CA GLY A 517 2.98 -5.41 27.02
C GLY A 517 2.03 -5.03 25.89
N VAL A 518 0.91 -5.76 25.73
CA VAL A 518 -0.07 -5.50 24.66
C VAL A 518 -1.29 -4.69 25.14
N LEU A 519 -1.54 -4.61 26.45
CA LEU A 519 -2.64 -3.82 27.03
C LEU A 519 -2.18 -2.43 27.48
N THR A 520 -3.02 -1.43 27.19
CA THR A 520 -2.95 -0.13 27.87
C THR A 520 -3.62 -0.19 29.23
N GLY A 521 -4.78 -0.84 29.32
CA GLY A 521 -5.58 -0.89 30.53
C GLY A 521 -6.59 -2.04 30.55
N ALA A 522 -7.24 -2.21 31.69
CA ALA A 522 -8.35 -3.15 31.86
C ALA A 522 -9.47 -2.53 32.70
N SER A 523 -10.70 -2.93 32.43
CA SER A 523 -11.91 -2.36 33.04
C SER A 523 -12.49 -3.34 34.05
N LEU A 524 -12.42 -2.98 35.34
CA LEU A 524 -12.84 -3.81 36.47
C LEU A 524 -14.36 -3.79 36.64
N LEU A 525 -14.97 -4.96 36.56
CA LEU A 525 -16.35 -5.25 36.90
C LEU A 525 -16.45 -5.54 38.40
N VAL A 526 -16.74 -4.50 39.20
CA VAL A 526 -16.70 -4.59 40.67
C VAL A 526 -17.78 -5.49 41.29
N ASN A 527 -18.83 -5.80 40.54
CA ASN A 527 -19.87 -6.76 40.91
C ASN A 527 -19.70 -8.12 40.21
N GLY A 528 -18.54 -8.37 39.59
CA GLY A 528 -18.22 -9.65 38.97
C GLY A 528 -17.88 -10.73 40.00
N ASN A 529 -18.03 -11.99 39.59
CA ASN A 529 -17.84 -13.17 40.47
C ASN A 529 -16.38 -13.38 40.91
N SER A 530 -15.42 -12.79 40.20
CA SER A 530 -13.98 -12.94 40.44
C SER A 530 -13.30 -11.59 40.69
N VAL A 531 -14.03 -10.62 41.25
CA VAL A 531 -13.51 -9.27 41.54
C VAL A 531 -12.34 -9.30 42.52
N ASP A 532 -12.37 -10.14 43.56
CA ASP A 532 -11.29 -10.20 44.56
C ASP A 532 -9.97 -10.70 43.96
N ASP A 533 -10.02 -11.72 43.09
CA ASP A 533 -8.86 -12.19 42.33
C ASP A 533 -8.32 -11.11 41.38
N ALA A 534 -9.20 -10.38 40.70
CA ALA A 534 -8.80 -9.28 39.82
C ALA A 534 -8.10 -8.15 40.60
N VAL A 535 -8.65 -7.75 41.76
CA VAL A 535 -8.06 -6.73 42.64
C VAL A 535 -6.71 -7.19 43.18
N LEU A 536 -6.56 -8.45 43.59
CA LEU A 536 -5.28 -9.01 44.03
C LEU A 536 -4.21 -8.95 42.93
N ARG A 537 -4.55 -9.31 41.69
CA ARG A 537 -3.63 -9.22 40.54
C ARG A 537 -3.22 -7.78 40.24
N ALA A 538 -4.17 -6.85 40.25
CA ALA A 538 -3.92 -5.43 40.03
C ALA A 538 -3.04 -4.82 41.14
N ARG A 539 -3.29 -5.15 42.41
CA ARG A 539 -2.47 -4.67 43.54
C ARG A 539 -1.01 -5.14 43.47
N ARG A 540 -0.77 -6.35 42.95
CA ARG A 540 0.60 -6.86 42.69
C ARG A 540 1.32 -6.10 41.58
N ASN A 541 0.59 -5.36 40.75
CA ASN A 541 1.12 -4.66 39.57
C ASN A 541 0.60 -3.21 39.54
N PRO A 542 1.09 -2.33 40.44
CA PRO A 542 0.56 -0.97 40.60
C PRO A 542 0.75 -0.07 39.38
N SER A 543 1.54 -0.49 38.38
CA SER A 543 1.71 0.20 37.11
C SER A 543 0.58 -0.03 36.11
N TRP A 544 -0.30 -1.02 36.35
CA TRP A 544 -1.43 -1.30 35.45
C TRP A 544 -2.52 -0.24 35.56
N ASN A 545 -2.98 0.24 34.41
CA ASN A 545 -4.09 1.18 34.37
C ASN A 545 -5.41 0.41 34.49
N ILE A 546 -6.03 0.47 35.66
CA ILE A 546 -7.33 -0.16 35.91
C ILE A 546 -8.42 0.91 35.90
N GLY A 547 -9.51 0.64 35.20
CA GLY A 547 -10.71 1.47 35.12
C GLY A 547 -11.91 0.78 35.76
N LEU A 548 -13.03 1.49 35.88
CA LEU A 548 -14.29 0.92 36.36
C LEU A 548 -15.20 0.60 35.15
N HIS A 549 -15.66 -0.64 35.10
CA HIS A 549 -16.61 -1.17 34.11
C HIS A 549 -18.03 -1.18 34.71
N ILE A 550 -18.80 -0.13 34.48
CA ILE A 550 -20.14 0.03 35.08
C ILE A 550 -21.11 -0.99 34.50
N ASN A 551 -21.84 -1.70 35.35
CA ASN A 551 -22.76 -2.74 34.93
C ASN A 551 -24.16 -2.54 35.51
N LEU A 552 -25.18 -2.66 34.66
CA LEU A 552 -26.59 -2.51 35.02
C LEU A 552 -27.49 -3.56 34.35
N THR A 553 -26.89 -4.60 33.74
CA THR A 553 -27.61 -5.46 32.78
C THR A 553 -27.44 -6.95 33.00
N GLU A 554 -26.37 -7.38 33.65
CA GLU A 554 -26.07 -8.80 33.91
C GLU A 554 -25.44 -8.96 35.28
N GLY A 555 -25.57 -10.11 35.91
CA GLY A 555 -24.98 -10.32 37.23
C GLY A 555 -25.86 -9.85 38.38
N GLN A 556 -25.31 -10.04 39.58
CA GLN A 556 -25.82 -9.51 40.83
C GLN A 556 -25.55 -7.99 40.89
N ALA A 557 -26.53 -7.19 41.32
CA ALA A 557 -26.29 -5.79 41.68
C ALA A 557 -25.54 -5.69 43.02
N LEU A 558 -24.92 -4.54 43.30
CA LEU A 558 -24.33 -4.32 44.63
C LEU A 558 -25.40 -4.01 45.69
N LEU A 559 -26.49 -3.36 45.28
CA LEU A 559 -27.61 -3.04 46.17
C LEU A 559 -28.72 -4.11 46.11
N PRO A 560 -29.40 -4.39 47.23
CA PRO A 560 -30.47 -5.38 47.29
C PRO A 560 -31.76 -4.88 46.61
N TYR A 561 -32.66 -5.82 46.30
CA TYR A 561 -33.99 -5.52 45.71
C TYR A 561 -34.79 -4.48 46.51
N SER A 562 -34.66 -4.43 47.84
CA SER A 562 -35.34 -3.44 48.68
C SER A 562 -34.96 -2.00 48.37
N GLU A 563 -33.78 -1.75 47.80
CA GLU A 563 -33.28 -0.41 47.50
C GLU A 563 -33.45 -0.02 46.03
N ILE A 564 -33.39 -1.00 45.12
CA ILE A 564 -33.44 -0.81 43.66
C ILE A 564 -34.45 -1.76 42.95
N PRO A 565 -35.71 -1.86 43.41
CA PRO A 565 -36.68 -2.86 42.91
C PRO A 565 -37.05 -2.67 41.43
N SER A 566 -36.89 -1.46 40.89
CA SER A 566 -37.13 -1.19 39.48
C SER A 566 -35.98 -1.66 38.56
N LEU A 567 -34.83 -2.07 39.11
CA LEU A 567 -33.63 -2.45 38.37
C LEU A 567 -33.28 -3.95 38.46
N VAL A 568 -33.63 -4.61 39.56
CA VAL A 568 -33.32 -6.03 39.82
C VAL A 568 -34.57 -6.89 40.08
N ASN A 569 -34.44 -8.21 39.98
CA ASN A 569 -35.45 -9.17 40.45
C ASN A 569 -35.35 -9.38 41.98
N LYS A 570 -36.20 -10.24 42.57
CA LYS A 570 -36.22 -10.47 44.02
C LYS A 570 -34.92 -11.05 44.56
N GLU A 571 -34.18 -11.74 43.69
CA GLU A 571 -32.88 -12.34 43.95
C GLU A 571 -31.72 -11.33 43.86
N GLY A 572 -32.00 -10.08 43.45
CA GLY A 572 -31.00 -9.01 43.31
C GLY A 572 -30.18 -9.07 42.01
N ILE A 573 -30.61 -9.86 41.04
CA ILE A 573 -30.02 -9.97 39.70
C ILE A 573 -30.63 -8.91 38.78
N PHE A 574 -29.81 -8.27 37.94
CA PHE A 574 -30.30 -7.28 36.97
C PHE A 574 -31.35 -7.88 36.04
N LYS A 575 -32.56 -7.28 36.04
CA LYS A 575 -33.70 -7.83 35.29
C LYS A 575 -33.74 -7.40 33.81
N TRP A 576 -33.00 -6.35 33.45
CA TRP A 576 -33.06 -5.74 32.13
C TRP A 576 -31.79 -6.01 31.32
N LYS A 577 -31.90 -6.72 30.21
CA LYS A 577 -30.86 -6.73 29.17
C LYS A 577 -30.76 -5.37 28.49
N ILE A 578 -29.66 -5.07 27.81
CA ILE A 578 -29.34 -3.72 27.28
C ILE A 578 -30.49 -3.02 26.52
N LYS A 579 -31.15 -3.70 25.56
CA LYS A 579 -32.30 -3.13 24.83
C LYS A 579 -33.49 -2.86 25.77
N GLY A 580 -33.77 -3.81 26.66
CA GLY A 580 -34.81 -3.68 27.68
C GLY A 580 -34.54 -2.54 28.65
N LEU A 581 -33.30 -2.39 29.11
CA LEU A 581 -32.88 -1.32 30.03
C LEU A 581 -33.06 0.04 29.37
N PHE A 582 -32.63 0.19 28.10
CA PHE A 582 -32.80 1.42 27.34
C PHE A 582 -34.27 1.86 27.29
N PHE A 583 -35.18 0.96 26.91
CA PHE A 583 -36.61 1.27 26.87
C PHE A 583 -37.21 1.48 28.26
N ALA A 584 -36.82 0.69 29.24
CA ALA A 584 -37.33 0.82 30.60
C ALA A 584 -36.94 2.16 31.24
N VAL A 585 -35.73 2.65 30.97
CA VAL A 585 -35.26 3.99 31.38
C VAL A 585 -35.98 5.10 30.59
N PHE A 586 -36.20 4.90 29.29
CA PHE A 586 -36.89 5.88 28.46
C PHE A 586 -38.34 6.08 28.92
N PHE A 587 -39.08 4.98 29.09
CA PHE A 587 -40.49 4.96 29.51
C PHE A 587 -40.71 5.08 31.03
N GLY A 588 -39.66 5.30 31.82
CA GLY A 588 -39.78 5.50 33.27
C GLY A 588 -40.14 4.25 34.08
N LYS A 589 -40.03 3.05 33.51
CA LYS A 589 -40.19 1.76 34.21
C LYS A 589 -39.02 1.47 35.17
N VAL A 590 -37.87 2.10 34.93
CA VAL A 590 -36.71 2.12 35.84
C VAL A 590 -36.55 3.52 36.39
N LYS A 591 -36.48 3.65 37.72
CA LYS A 591 -36.28 4.93 38.38
C LYS A 591 -34.82 5.36 38.25
N ILE A 592 -34.60 6.61 37.84
CA ILE A 592 -33.25 7.16 37.67
C ILE A 592 -32.49 7.22 39.00
N ASP A 593 -33.18 7.48 40.11
CA ASP A 593 -32.56 7.49 41.44
C ASP A 593 -32.03 6.11 41.85
N GLU A 594 -32.70 5.03 41.45
CA GLU A 594 -32.23 3.66 41.71
C GLU A 594 -30.98 3.32 40.88
N ILE A 595 -30.93 3.75 39.61
CA ILE A 595 -29.71 3.66 38.79
C ILE A 595 -28.57 4.46 39.44
N LYS A 596 -28.86 5.68 39.91
CA LYS A 596 -27.86 6.54 40.56
C LYS A 596 -27.26 5.85 41.79
N LYS A 597 -28.11 5.30 42.68
CA LYS A 597 -27.67 4.58 43.87
C LYS A 597 -26.75 3.41 43.53
N GLU A 598 -27.13 2.57 42.57
CA GLU A 598 -26.32 1.40 42.17
C GLU A 598 -24.98 1.82 41.56
N ILE A 599 -24.95 2.84 40.69
CA ILE A 599 -23.70 3.37 40.13
C ILE A 599 -22.82 3.95 41.25
N GLU A 600 -23.39 4.71 42.19
CA GLU A 600 -22.64 5.25 43.35
C GLU A 600 -22.05 4.14 44.22
N ALA A 601 -22.80 3.05 44.43
CA ALA A 601 -22.32 1.87 45.14
C ALA A 601 -21.14 1.21 44.40
N GLN A 602 -21.19 1.12 43.06
CA GLN A 602 -20.09 0.59 42.25
C GLN A 602 -18.83 1.47 42.31
N PHE A 603 -18.98 2.80 42.24
CA PHE A 603 -17.87 3.72 42.45
C PHE A 603 -17.27 3.58 43.85
N LYS A 604 -18.11 3.49 44.89
CA LYS A 604 -17.65 3.29 46.27
C LYS A 604 -16.88 1.98 46.40
N LYS A 605 -17.45 0.87 45.93
CA LYS A 605 -16.77 -0.43 45.94
C LYS A 605 -15.44 -0.41 45.19
N TYR A 606 -15.35 0.30 44.06
CA TYR A 606 -14.08 0.50 43.36
C TYR A 606 -13.06 1.25 44.24
N VAL A 607 -13.45 2.37 44.86
CA VAL A 607 -12.56 3.16 45.72
C VAL A 607 -12.05 2.34 46.91
N ASP A 608 -12.92 1.52 47.51
CA ASP A 608 -12.57 0.65 48.64
C ASP A 608 -11.52 -0.43 48.25
N THR A 609 -11.31 -0.70 46.96
CA THR A 609 -10.21 -1.56 46.49
C THR A 609 -8.83 -0.91 46.63
N GLY A 610 -8.74 0.41 46.78
CA GLY A 610 -7.49 1.17 46.81
C GLY A 610 -6.74 1.23 45.47
N LEU A 611 -7.33 0.75 44.37
CA LEU A 611 -6.75 0.87 43.03
C LEU A 611 -6.94 2.29 42.50
N SER A 612 -5.96 2.77 41.72
CA SER A 612 -6.10 4.05 41.01
C SER A 612 -7.15 3.93 39.91
N LEU A 613 -8.15 4.82 39.91
CA LEU A 613 -9.23 4.83 38.91
C LEU A 613 -8.80 5.62 37.67
N THR A 614 -8.39 4.93 36.61
CA THR A 614 -7.79 5.58 35.42
C THR A 614 -8.79 5.91 34.31
N HIS A 615 -9.87 5.15 34.18
CA HIS A 615 -10.88 5.35 33.13
C HIS A 615 -12.24 4.79 33.52
N ILE A 616 -13.30 5.24 32.82
CA ILE A 616 -14.67 4.70 32.91
C ILE A 616 -15.13 4.19 31.55
N ASN A 617 -15.76 3.01 31.57
CA ASN A 617 -16.65 2.54 30.51
C ASN A 617 -17.77 1.70 31.14
N GLY A 618 -18.58 1.04 30.34
CA GLY A 618 -19.72 0.28 30.83
C GLY A 618 -19.85 -1.07 30.14
N HIS A 619 -20.25 -2.08 30.92
CA HIS A 619 -20.72 -3.35 30.41
C HIS A 619 -21.96 -3.11 29.55
N HIS A 620 -21.96 -3.65 28.33
CA HIS A 620 -22.93 -3.28 27.29
C HIS A 620 -23.03 -1.77 26.99
N GLN A 621 -21.99 -1.01 27.31
CA GLN A 621 -21.87 0.43 27.05
C GLN A 621 -23.01 1.27 27.68
N VAL A 622 -23.53 0.86 28.84
CA VAL A 622 -24.63 1.55 29.54
C VAL A 622 -24.30 3.00 29.92
N HIS A 623 -23.03 3.34 30.06
CA HIS A 623 -22.54 4.65 30.50
C HIS A 623 -22.83 5.78 29.52
N VAL A 624 -23.12 5.48 28.25
CA VAL A 624 -23.49 6.50 27.24
C VAL A 624 -25.00 6.67 27.04
N ILE A 625 -25.84 5.94 27.78
CA ILE A 625 -27.29 6.11 27.72
C ILE A 625 -27.65 7.53 28.19
N PRO A 626 -28.50 8.30 27.47
CA PRO A 626 -28.69 9.73 27.72
C PRO A 626 -29.10 10.11 29.14
N LYS A 627 -29.95 9.30 29.80
CA LYS A 627 -30.37 9.54 31.20
C LYS A 627 -29.36 9.06 32.24
N ILE A 628 -28.40 8.22 31.85
CA ILE A 628 -27.36 7.66 32.75
C ILE A 628 -26.09 8.50 32.69
N LEU A 629 -25.73 8.99 31.51
CA LEU A 629 -24.51 9.76 31.25
C LEU A 629 -24.29 10.94 32.23
N PRO A 630 -25.30 11.77 32.58
CA PRO A 630 -25.09 12.86 33.54
C PRO A 630 -24.64 12.39 34.94
N ILE A 631 -25.11 11.21 35.37
CA ILE A 631 -24.71 10.59 36.64
C ILE A 631 -23.23 10.22 36.56
N ILE A 632 -22.82 9.56 35.48
CA ILE A 632 -21.42 9.17 35.25
C ILE A 632 -20.51 10.39 35.22
N VAL A 633 -20.87 11.44 34.47
CA VAL A 633 -20.09 12.68 34.38
C VAL A 633 -19.94 13.36 35.74
N SER A 634 -21.02 13.39 36.55
CA SER A 634 -20.97 13.94 37.91
C SER A 634 -20.00 13.18 38.81
N LEU A 635 -20.04 11.84 38.78
CA LEU A 635 -19.16 11.00 39.59
C LEU A 635 -17.71 11.04 39.08
N MET A 636 -17.48 11.10 37.77
CA MET A 636 -16.15 11.30 37.21
C MET A 636 -15.50 12.58 37.72
N LYS A 637 -16.26 13.69 37.82
CA LYS A 637 -15.75 14.93 38.42
C LYS A 637 -15.45 14.76 39.91
N LYS A 638 -16.35 14.12 40.66
CA LYS A 638 -16.18 13.84 42.10
C LYS A 638 -14.92 13.03 42.38
N TYR A 639 -14.66 11.98 41.60
CA TYR A 639 -13.53 11.07 41.76
C TYR A 639 -12.32 11.41 40.88
N LYS A 640 -12.33 12.58 40.19
CA LYS A 640 -11.25 13.07 39.32
C LYS A 640 -10.77 12.07 38.26
N VAL A 641 -11.71 11.35 37.64
CA VAL A 641 -11.38 10.33 36.63
C VAL A 641 -11.05 11.00 35.29
N PRO A 642 -9.87 10.75 34.69
CA PRO A 642 -9.39 11.55 33.56
C PRO A 642 -9.98 11.16 32.21
N TYR A 643 -10.54 9.94 32.07
CA TYR A 643 -10.96 9.41 30.77
C TYR A 643 -12.27 8.62 30.84
N MET A 644 -13.12 8.78 29.82
CA MET A 644 -14.30 7.97 29.60
C MET A 644 -14.33 7.47 28.14
N ARG A 645 -14.58 6.18 27.95
CA ARG A 645 -14.77 5.62 26.61
C ARG A 645 -15.98 6.27 25.92
N TYR A 646 -15.79 6.62 24.65
CA TYR A 646 -16.88 7.04 23.77
C TYR A 646 -17.04 6.03 22.62
N PRO A 647 -18.00 5.09 22.73
CA PRO A 647 -18.06 3.90 21.89
C PRO A 647 -18.73 4.14 20.53
N TYR A 648 -18.43 5.26 19.86
CA TYR A 648 -18.91 5.52 18.50
C TYR A 648 -18.00 4.86 17.46
N GLU A 649 -18.53 3.88 16.73
CA GLU A 649 -17.80 3.14 15.69
C GLU A 649 -18.45 3.38 14.31
N PRO A 650 -17.76 3.99 13.33
CA PRO A 650 -18.30 4.21 11.99
C PRO A 650 -18.68 2.90 11.30
N LEU A 651 -19.79 2.90 10.54
CA LEU A 651 -20.21 1.72 9.77
C LEU A 651 -19.18 1.39 8.68
N CYS A 652 -18.68 0.17 8.67
CA CYS A 652 -17.81 -0.34 7.61
C CYS A 652 -18.58 -1.32 6.71
N LEU A 653 -18.80 -0.91 5.46
CA LEU A 653 -19.56 -1.67 4.46
C LEU A 653 -18.78 -2.84 3.85
N GLU A 654 -17.47 -2.94 4.08
CA GLU A 654 -16.64 -4.05 3.55
C GLU A 654 -16.89 -5.41 4.21
N TYR A 655 -17.69 -5.45 5.29
CA TYR A 655 -17.87 -6.64 6.12
C TYR A 655 -19.29 -7.22 6.12
N VAL A 656 -20.15 -6.80 5.18
CA VAL A 656 -21.54 -7.24 5.10
C VAL A 656 -21.69 -8.32 4.03
N TYR A 657 -21.51 -9.58 4.42
CA TYR A 657 -22.02 -10.74 3.69
C TYR A 657 -22.86 -11.60 4.64
N GLY A 658 -24.17 -11.73 4.37
CA GLY A 658 -25.10 -12.61 5.09
C GLY A 658 -26.14 -11.91 5.99
N ILE A 659 -27.30 -12.56 6.17
CA ILE A 659 -28.49 -12.05 6.89
C ILE A 659 -28.22 -11.72 8.38
N ARG A 660 -27.35 -12.47 9.07
CA ARG A 660 -26.99 -12.19 10.47
C ARG A 660 -26.18 -10.89 10.65
N HIS A 661 -25.42 -10.48 9.64
CA HIS A 661 -24.65 -9.23 9.66
C HIS A 661 -25.54 -7.99 9.50
N PHE A 662 -26.70 -8.14 8.86
CA PHE A 662 -27.69 -7.07 8.70
C PHE A 662 -28.26 -6.58 10.04
N TRP A 663 -28.69 -7.49 10.93
CA TRP A 663 -29.25 -7.10 12.23
C TRP A 663 -28.24 -6.43 13.17
N ARG A 664 -26.97 -6.88 13.15
CA ARG A 664 -25.89 -6.20 13.90
C ARG A 664 -25.60 -4.81 13.35
N MET A 665 -25.69 -4.63 12.03
CA MET A 665 -25.56 -3.32 11.41
C MET A 665 -26.68 -2.37 11.87
N ILE A 666 -27.93 -2.85 11.95
CA ILE A 666 -29.04 -2.07 12.51
C ILE A 666 -28.80 -1.71 13.98
N ASP A 667 -28.38 -2.67 14.81
CA ASP A 667 -28.05 -2.42 16.21
C ASP A 667 -26.93 -1.38 16.35
N GLN A 668 -25.89 -1.45 15.52
CA GLN A 668 -24.80 -0.47 15.48
C GLN A 668 -25.28 0.93 15.04
N ILE A 669 -26.19 1.02 14.06
CA ILE A 669 -26.79 2.29 13.64
C ILE A 669 -27.53 2.93 14.80
N LEU A 670 -28.42 2.18 15.46
CA LEU A 670 -29.19 2.66 16.61
C LEU A 670 -28.29 3.09 17.76
N PHE A 671 -27.25 2.32 18.05
CA PHE A 671 -26.28 2.63 19.10
C PHE A 671 -25.45 3.89 18.78
N ASN A 672 -25.04 4.07 17.53
CA ASN A 672 -24.32 5.26 17.08
C ASN A 672 -25.18 6.54 17.19
N LEU A 673 -26.50 6.44 17.02
CA LEU A 673 -27.41 7.56 17.25
C LEU A 673 -27.42 7.98 18.72
N ILE A 674 -27.42 7.02 19.66
CA ILE A 674 -27.30 7.27 21.09
C ILE A 674 -25.96 7.97 21.40
N CYS A 675 -24.85 7.48 20.82
CA CYS A 675 -23.53 8.08 21.01
C CYS A 675 -23.46 9.53 20.49
N LYS A 676 -24.13 9.89 19.40
CA LYS A 676 -24.12 11.28 18.91
C LYS A 676 -24.62 12.28 19.97
N HIS A 677 -25.60 11.88 20.79
CA HIS A 677 -26.08 12.70 21.91
C HIS A 677 -25.04 12.83 23.02
N SER A 678 -24.38 11.72 23.40
CA SER A 678 -23.37 11.74 24.47
C SER A 678 -22.13 12.58 24.14
N LYS A 679 -21.78 12.69 22.85
CA LYS A 679 -20.66 13.54 22.39
C LYS A 679 -20.79 15.00 22.84
N LYS A 680 -21.99 15.57 22.75
CA LYS A 680 -22.23 16.98 23.12
C LYS A 680 -21.95 17.19 24.61
N VAL A 681 -22.52 16.32 25.45
CA VAL A 681 -22.34 16.35 26.91
C VAL A 681 -20.88 16.20 27.31
N LEU A 682 -20.12 15.32 26.63
CA LEU A 682 -18.70 15.14 26.93
C LEU A 682 -17.85 16.38 26.59
N ILE A 683 -18.13 17.03 25.46
CA ILE A 683 -17.46 18.27 25.05
C ILE A 683 -17.75 19.40 26.06
N GLU A 684 -19.01 19.59 26.44
CA GLU A 684 -19.43 20.63 27.40
C GLU A 684 -18.80 20.47 28.78
N ASN A 685 -18.38 19.25 29.14
CA ASN A 685 -17.79 18.93 30.44
C ASN A 685 -16.25 18.79 30.39
N ASN A 686 -15.60 19.17 29.28
CA ASN A 686 -14.16 19.01 29.06
C ASN A 686 -13.64 17.58 29.31
N LEU A 687 -14.48 16.57 29.07
CA LEU A 687 -14.09 15.17 29.23
C LEU A 687 -13.44 14.69 27.93
N ASN A 688 -12.15 14.36 28.04
CA ASN A 688 -11.25 14.05 26.93
C ASN A 688 -11.77 12.86 26.11
N ASN A 689 -12.03 13.07 24.82
CA ASN A 689 -12.44 12.01 23.91
C ASN A 689 -11.81 12.21 22.53
N HIS A 690 -10.50 11.99 22.49
CA HIS A 690 -9.69 12.13 21.29
C HIS A 690 -9.55 10.82 20.50
N TYR A 691 -10.07 9.70 21.03
CA TYR A 691 -9.88 8.39 20.44
C TYR A 691 -10.99 8.01 19.46
N SER A 692 -10.63 7.35 18.37
CA SER A 692 -11.56 6.66 17.49
C SER A 692 -11.78 5.25 18.04
N PHE A 693 -13.02 4.91 18.38
CA PHE A 693 -13.34 3.62 18.98
C PHE A 693 -13.50 2.51 17.95
N ARG A 694 -13.01 1.31 18.27
CA ARG A 694 -13.13 0.07 17.49
C ARG A 694 -13.38 -1.14 18.39
N GLY A 695 -14.02 -2.16 17.82
CA GLY A 695 -14.15 -3.48 18.44
C GLY A 695 -15.57 -3.85 18.84
N LEU A 696 -16.54 -2.92 18.82
CA LEU A 696 -17.93 -3.21 19.17
C LEU A 696 -18.56 -4.22 18.22
N PHE A 697 -18.39 -3.99 16.91
CA PHE A 697 -18.94 -4.88 15.89
C PHE A 697 -18.33 -6.30 15.95
N TYR A 698 -17.12 -6.44 16.49
CA TYR A 698 -16.37 -7.70 16.54
C TYR A 698 -16.22 -8.29 17.94
N SER A 699 -16.90 -7.74 18.94
CA SER A 699 -16.84 -8.20 20.34
C SER A 699 -16.85 -9.73 20.46
N GLY A 700 -15.80 -10.29 21.05
CA GLY A 700 -15.58 -11.72 21.27
C GLY A 700 -15.15 -12.52 20.03
N ARG A 701 -14.71 -11.86 18.97
CA ARG A 701 -14.34 -12.43 17.66
C ARG A 701 -13.19 -11.71 16.97
N LEU A 702 -12.38 -10.97 17.72
CA LEU A 702 -11.13 -10.40 17.20
C LEU A 702 -10.16 -11.53 16.81
N ASN A 703 -9.54 -11.38 15.64
CA ASN A 703 -8.50 -12.28 15.16
C ASN A 703 -7.35 -11.46 14.58
N LYS A 704 -6.24 -12.11 14.25
CA LYS A 704 -5.02 -11.47 13.74
C LYS A 704 -5.30 -10.46 12.62
N ASN A 705 -5.95 -10.90 11.55
CA ASN A 705 -6.20 -10.06 10.36
C ASN A 705 -7.08 -8.85 10.70
N LYS A 706 -8.09 -9.04 11.56
CA LYS A 706 -8.96 -7.94 12.02
C LYS A 706 -8.19 -6.94 12.88
N LEU A 707 -7.38 -7.42 13.82
CA LEU A 707 -6.56 -6.56 14.68
C LEU A 707 -5.58 -5.75 13.85
N LEU A 708 -4.85 -6.38 12.94
CA LEU A 708 -3.95 -5.68 12.02
C LEU A 708 -4.73 -4.63 11.19
N SER A 709 -5.90 -4.97 10.66
CA SER A 709 -6.72 -4.00 9.90
C SER A 709 -7.24 -2.83 10.74
N MET A 710 -7.50 -3.05 12.04
CA MET A 710 -7.94 -1.99 12.96
C MET A 710 -6.78 -1.10 13.36
N ILE A 711 -5.62 -1.69 13.64
CA ILE A 711 -4.38 -1.00 14.00
C ILE A 711 -3.85 -0.19 12.81
N ASP A 712 -3.93 -0.75 11.61
CA ASP A 712 -3.53 -0.12 10.34
C ASP A 712 -4.61 0.85 9.81
N SER A 713 -5.78 0.94 10.47
CA SER A 713 -6.85 1.81 10.00
C SER A 713 -6.45 3.28 10.12
N SER A 714 -6.19 3.91 8.97
CA SER A 714 -6.65 5.23 8.45
C SER A 714 -7.01 6.44 9.33
N SER A 715 -7.11 6.32 10.65
CA SER A 715 -7.63 7.37 11.50
C SER A 715 -6.51 8.34 11.87
N ASN A 716 -6.66 9.62 11.48
CA ASN A 716 -5.83 10.72 11.99
C ASN A 716 -6.00 10.97 13.50
N LYS A 717 -6.87 10.20 14.17
CA LYS A 717 -7.08 10.22 15.62
C LYS A 717 -6.44 8.99 16.26
N PRO A 718 -5.90 9.11 17.48
CA PRO A 718 -5.60 7.97 18.32
C PRO A 718 -6.73 6.94 18.31
N ILE A 719 -6.45 5.64 18.38
CA ILE A 719 -7.46 4.59 18.28
C ILE A 719 -7.62 3.92 19.65
N GLU A 720 -8.86 3.66 20.05
CA GLU A 720 -9.16 2.76 21.17
C GLU A 720 -9.76 1.47 20.61
N ILE A 721 -9.17 0.32 20.96
CA ILE A 721 -9.69 -1.00 20.63
C ILE A 721 -10.12 -1.68 21.94
N MET A 722 -11.39 -2.08 21.98
CA MET A 722 -11.96 -2.93 23.03
C MET A 722 -11.75 -4.41 22.68
N CYS A 723 -11.31 -5.20 23.65
CA CYS A 723 -11.21 -6.66 23.54
C CYS A 723 -11.82 -7.37 24.75
N HIS A 724 -12.20 -8.63 24.53
CA HIS A 724 -12.77 -9.55 25.53
C HIS A 724 -11.92 -10.82 25.54
N ILE A 725 -10.89 -10.81 26.39
CA ILE A 725 -9.86 -11.86 26.42
C ILE A 725 -10.07 -12.83 27.57
N SER A 726 -9.69 -14.08 27.35
CA SER A 726 -9.66 -15.11 28.39
C SER A 726 -8.55 -16.10 28.10
N GLU A 727 -7.99 -16.74 29.13
CA GLU A 727 -6.97 -17.78 28.95
C GLU A 727 -7.54 -19.06 28.32
N GLU A 728 -8.80 -19.36 28.63
CA GLU A 728 -9.50 -20.57 28.20
C GLU A 728 -10.93 -20.22 27.78
N ALA A 729 -11.51 -21.04 26.91
CA ALA A 729 -12.89 -20.86 26.45
C ALA A 729 -13.87 -20.89 27.62
N ILE A 730 -14.72 -19.88 27.69
CA ILE A 730 -15.81 -19.83 28.67
C ILE A 730 -17.06 -20.35 28.00
N LEU A 731 -17.28 -21.67 28.10
CA LEU A 731 -18.47 -22.30 27.55
C LEU A 731 -19.72 -21.87 28.35
N PRO A 732 -20.83 -21.52 27.70
CA PRO A 732 -22.10 -21.38 28.38
C PRO A 732 -22.50 -22.75 28.93
N LYS A 733 -22.61 -22.89 30.26
CA LYS A 733 -23.12 -24.12 30.87
C LYS A 733 -24.59 -24.28 30.44
N LYS A 734 -24.92 -25.41 29.81
CA LYS A 734 -26.32 -25.78 29.56
C LYS A 734 -27.01 -26.07 30.90
N GLY A 735 -28.01 -25.25 31.26
CA GLY A 735 -29.03 -25.62 32.25
C GLY A 735 -28.81 -25.17 33.69
N GLY A 736 -28.46 -23.91 33.95
CA GLY A 736 -28.52 -23.32 35.30
C GLY A 736 -28.67 -21.80 35.25
N GLU A 737 -29.47 -21.24 36.16
CA GLU A 737 -29.59 -19.80 36.39
C GLU A 737 -28.28 -19.27 37.02
N GLU A 738 -27.28 -18.95 36.20
CA GLU A 738 -26.14 -18.12 36.62
C GLU A 738 -26.12 -16.80 35.82
N ALA A 739 -25.66 -15.75 36.48
CA ALA A 739 -26.10 -14.38 36.24
C ALA A 739 -25.52 -13.67 34.98
N PHE A 740 -24.59 -14.30 34.25
CA PHE A 740 -23.95 -13.75 33.04
C PHE A 740 -24.12 -14.71 31.85
N ASN A 741 -25.15 -14.49 31.03
CA ASN A 741 -25.61 -15.45 30.02
C ASN A 741 -25.01 -15.27 28.62
N ASN A 742 -24.19 -14.23 28.39
CA ASN A 742 -23.51 -14.01 27.11
C ASN A 742 -22.04 -13.64 27.34
N ILE A 743 -21.20 -14.63 27.66
CA ILE A 743 -19.78 -14.37 27.88
C ILE A 743 -19.09 -14.24 26.52
N TYR A 744 -18.72 -13.00 26.17
CA TYR A 744 -18.02 -12.66 24.92
C TYR A 744 -16.50 -12.86 25.01
N CYS A 745 -15.98 -13.38 26.12
CA CYS A 745 -14.54 -13.56 26.30
C CYS A 745 -14.05 -14.83 25.60
N SER A 746 -12.96 -14.71 24.83
CA SER A 746 -12.46 -15.77 23.95
C SER A 746 -10.94 -15.94 24.05
N PRO A 747 -10.42 -17.18 24.10
CA PRO A 747 -8.97 -17.45 24.01
C PRO A 747 -8.40 -17.12 22.63
N GLU A 748 -9.23 -17.13 21.59
CA GLU A 748 -8.82 -16.72 20.25
C GLU A 748 -8.47 -15.22 20.20
N GLU A 749 -9.19 -14.34 20.91
CA GLU A 749 -8.83 -12.92 20.99
C GLU A 749 -7.49 -12.73 21.70
N LEU A 750 -7.25 -13.47 22.79
CA LEU A 750 -5.97 -13.44 23.51
C LEU A 750 -4.84 -13.92 22.61
N SER A 751 -5.02 -15.07 21.95
CA SER A 751 -4.02 -15.61 21.01
C SER A 751 -3.73 -14.64 19.87
N ALA A 752 -4.74 -13.92 19.37
CA ALA A 752 -4.58 -12.96 18.31
C ALA A 752 -3.80 -11.71 18.76
N LEU A 753 -4.00 -11.25 20.00
CA LEU A 753 -3.22 -10.14 20.57
C LEU A 753 -1.77 -10.53 20.86
N LEU A 754 -1.52 -11.80 21.18
CA LEU A 754 -0.19 -12.33 21.48
C LEU A 754 0.57 -12.83 20.24
N ASP A 755 -0.04 -12.78 19.06
CA ASP A 755 0.66 -13.05 17.80
C ASP A 755 1.84 -12.08 17.62
N SER A 756 2.99 -12.59 17.17
CA SER A 756 4.25 -11.82 17.13
C SER A 756 4.16 -10.56 16.26
N GLU A 757 3.42 -10.64 15.15
CA GLU A 757 3.24 -9.52 14.23
C GLU A 757 2.31 -8.46 14.84
N VAL A 758 1.19 -8.90 15.40
CA VAL A 758 0.22 -8.03 16.08
C VAL A 758 0.87 -7.34 17.28
N CYS A 759 1.60 -8.09 18.10
CA CYS A 759 2.31 -7.58 19.26
C CYS A 759 3.34 -6.51 18.85
N GLY A 760 4.13 -6.76 17.81
CA GLY A 760 5.09 -5.79 17.27
C GLY A 760 4.43 -4.49 16.83
N GLU A 761 3.26 -4.55 16.18
CA GLU A 761 2.52 -3.37 15.75
C GLU A 761 1.83 -2.63 16.91
N ILE A 762 1.34 -3.37 17.92
CA ILE A 762 0.78 -2.79 19.13
C ILE A 762 1.86 -2.01 19.89
N GLN A 763 3.00 -2.65 20.18
CA GLN A 763 4.05 -2.07 21.02
C GLN A 763 4.65 -0.78 20.45
N LYS A 764 4.69 -0.64 19.12
CA LYS A 764 5.13 0.60 18.43
C LYS A 764 4.22 1.80 18.72
N ARG A 765 2.93 1.56 18.97
CA ARG A 765 1.88 2.59 19.01
C ARG A 765 1.20 2.73 20.38
N LEU A 766 1.39 1.77 21.27
CA LEU A 766 0.66 1.64 22.53
C LEU A 766 0.91 2.83 23.47
N VAL A 767 -0.17 3.46 23.93
CA VAL A 767 -0.12 4.46 25.00
C VAL A 767 -0.04 3.74 26.34
N ARG A 768 0.91 4.14 27.19
CA ARG A 768 1.13 3.52 28.51
C ARG A 768 0.47 4.23 29.69
N LYS A 769 0.03 5.49 29.51
CA LYS A 769 -0.64 6.29 30.55
C LYS A 769 -1.80 7.07 29.94
N PHE A 770 -2.95 7.04 30.59
CA PHE A 770 -4.07 7.94 30.30
C PHE A 770 -3.63 9.38 30.66
N ARG A 771 -3.73 10.32 29.70
CA ARG A 771 -3.38 11.74 29.86
C ARG A 771 -4.61 12.62 29.63
#